data_AF-A0A935X906-F1
#
_entry.id   AF-A0A935X906-F1
#
_cell.length_a   1.000
_cell.length_b   1.000
_cell.length_c   1.000
_cell.angle_alpha   90.00
_cell.angle_beta   90.00
_cell.angle_gamma   90.00
#
_symmetry.space_group_name_H-M   'P 1'
#
loop_
_entity.id
_entity.type
_entity.pdbx_description
1 polymer ?
#
loop_
_entity_poly.entity_id
_entity_poly.type
_entity_poly.pdbx_seq_one_letter_code
_entity_poly.pdbx_strand_id
1 'polypeptide(L)'
;MDDVSRRGFIETAGASTAIAALASLSPSLTRAAEHGERADRSTLANGAVHLSGDGLALTPREYATLLHDLTATRDVAEDTYLLGGEVEAFEQRWARLLGKETAVFMPSGTLANQLAVRALAGNKRRVIVPDMSHMYNDTGDACQTLSGLTLLPLAPLKATYTRADVEAVVKRTASGRVATDVGALVIESPIRRLSGEMFDWDEAQRVTAFAREHGIGTHLDGARLFIASAYTGIAPAEYAKHFDTVYVSLWKYFNCGIGAVLAGPRRVLDGMFHVRRMFGGNLAVGWPAARVAGHFMEGFEGRLKSAVQVSENFYTEIARHPRVRVERIPNGTNLTRLHITGGDLEVAATRLAQRGILLPRGDTRRDADVRRQRVLEPHDRHAARRCLHAGPRLSGRGRVHRRSRRVESFAHRVCVAVGAIALLAAVAPVARAQGRVVVDTVRARTLLGNRVGDPATREVYTYLPPSYDRDRTRHFPVLYLLHGMTSHPREWLDGSYQGFDLRRTMDSLARTGSEFLVVMPHADNSYGGTFYVNSVAFGRWDDFIGRELVGYIDGRYRTMRDRRHRGIAGQSMGGFGALSIIQSHSATFANVYAMSPCCLTLAADLAPASPLWLAASRLAPATPPRTTGERIVRAMAIAFAPSFRRGAPLVLPYMPRAGTTREVRAVRRTWGRFLPVDRLARDPVPVRALCGIVIDYGTSDQVASVPVGVRAYSAALQRAGIAHTVEAYDGGHVDKARDRFERHLLPYFARVFANSATRPGC
;
A
#
# COMPACT_ATOMS: atom_id res chain seq x y z
N MET A 1 37.85 -48.64 39.84
CA MET A 1 38.17 -49.50 38.70
C MET A 1 37.43 -48.95 37.50
N ASP A 2 38.04 -48.35 36.49
CA ASP A 2 39.39 -47.84 36.30
C ASP A 2 39.30 -46.73 35.24
N ASP A 3 40.25 -45.82 35.31
CA ASP A 3 40.42 -44.62 34.49
C ASP A 3 40.77 -45.02 33.04
N VAL A 4 40.04 -44.52 32.03
CA VAL A 4 40.37 -44.73 30.62
C VAL A 4 40.80 -43.42 29.97
N SER A 5 42.10 -43.39 29.70
CA SER A 5 42.89 -42.27 29.20
C SER A 5 42.62 -41.87 27.74
N ARG A 6 43.08 -40.66 27.40
CA ARG A 6 43.02 -39.97 26.08
C ARG A 6 43.53 -40.73 24.84
N ARG A 7 43.98 -41.98 24.96
CA ARG A 7 44.44 -42.80 23.81
C ARG A 7 43.36 -43.67 23.16
N GLY A 8 42.21 -43.89 23.80
CA GLY A 8 41.09 -44.66 23.23
C GLY A 8 40.27 -43.95 22.15
N PHE A 9 40.53 -42.66 21.88
CA PHE A 9 39.73 -41.85 20.97
C PHE A 9 40.27 -41.81 19.52
N ILE A 10 41.45 -42.40 19.25
CA ILE A 10 42.08 -42.36 17.90
C ILE A 10 42.01 -43.70 17.15
N GLU A 11 41.60 -44.80 17.80
CA GLU A 11 41.52 -46.12 17.12
C GLU A 11 40.13 -46.47 16.56
N THR A 12 39.10 -45.63 16.73
CA THR A 12 37.79 -45.80 16.07
C THR A 12 37.60 -44.91 14.83
N ALA A 13 38.69 -44.36 14.30
CA ALA A 13 38.71 -43.51 13.10
C ALA A 13 39.15 -44.23 11.80
N GLY A 14 39.27 -45.56 11.80
CA GLY A 14 39.81 -46.29 10.64
C GLY A 14 39.25 -47.70 10.47
N ALA A 15 37.97 -47.83 10.11
CA ALA A 15 37.41 -49.05 9.48
C ALA A 15 35.95 -48.84 9.02
N SER A 16 35.74 -48.13 7.90
CA SER A 16 34.57 -48.28 7.01
C SER A 16 34.79 -47.53 5.67
N THR A 17 36.00 -47.64 5.12
CA THR A 17 36.37 -47.17 3.77
C THR A 17 37.01 -48.33 3.03
N ALA A 18 36.19 -49.24 2.49
CA ALA A 18 36.54 -50.18 1.40
C ALA A 18 35.36 -51.10 1.00
N ILE A 19 34.22 -50.56 0.53
CA ILE A 19 33.36 -51.22 -0.47
C ILE A 19 32.71 -50.12 -1.33
N ALA A 20 33.43 -49.63 -2.35
CA ALA A 20 32.87 -49.04 -3.58
C ALA A 20 34.00 -48.60 -4.52
N ALA A 21 34.95 -49.50 -4.80
CA ALA A 21 35.92 -49.33 -5.87
C ALA A 21 36.10 -50.68 -6.57
N LEU A 22 35.18 -51.01 -7.48
CA LEU A 22 35.34 -51.94 -8.60
C LEU A 22 34.10 -51.85 -9.50
N ALA A 23 33.95 -50.71 -10.18
CA ALA A 23 33.20 -50.59 -11.43
C ALA A 23 33.71 -49.36 -12.19
N SER A 24 35.03 -49.32 -12.42
CA SER A 24 35.69 -48.39 -13.33
C SER A 24 36.16 -49.17 -14.55
N LEU A 25 35.32 -49.33 -15.56
CA LEU A 25 35.74 -49.62 -16.94
C LEU A 25 34.79 -48.93 -17.92
N SER A 26 35.39 -48.10 -18.78
CA SER A 26 34.85 -47.45 -20.00
C SER A 26 34.04 -46.15 -19.83
N PRO A 27 34.71 -44.99 -20.00
CA PRO A 27 34.13 -43.66 -20.05
C PRO A 27 33.87 -43.21 -21.50
N SER A 28 32.63 -43.17 -21.97
CA SER A 28 32.30 -42.48 -23.25
C SER A 28 30.82 -42.29 -23.61
N LEU A 29 29.83 -42.76 -22.84
CA LEU A 29 28.41 -42.70 -23.26
C LEU A 29 27.42 -41.98 -22.33
N THR A 30 27.88 -41.42 -21.21
CA THR A 30 27.04 -40.56 -20.33
C THR A 30 27.49 -39.11 -20.28
N ARG A 31 28.48 -38.74 -21.09
CA ARG A 31 28.85 -37.33 -21.37
C ARG A 31 28.08 -36.74 -22.57
N ALA A 32 27.08 -37.47 -23.07
CA ALA A 32 26.17 -37.06 -24.15
C ALA A 32 24.72 -36.83 -23.68
N ALA A 33 24.42 -36.99 -22.38
CA ALA A 33 23.10 -36.72 -21.81
C ALA A 33 23.05 -35.49 -20.88
N GLU A 34 24.21 -34.88 -20.57
CA GLU A 34 24.33 -33.64 -19.79
C GLU A 34 24.77 -32.42 -20.64
N HIS A 35 24.75 -32.57 -21.97
CA HIS A 35 24.98 -31.52 -22.96
C HIS A 35 23.84 -31.44 -23.98
N GLY A 36 22.60 -31.42 -23.47
CA GLY A 36 21.39 -31.33 -24.26
C GLY A 36 20.33 -30.44 -23.64
N GLU A 37 20.72 -29.23 -23.18
CA GLU A 37 19.89 -28.00 -23.20
C GLU A 37 20.71 -26.82 -22.63
N ARG A 38 21.91 -26.62 -23.19
CA ARG A 38 22.55 -25.30 -23.16
C ARG A 38 22.02 -24.52 -24.36
N ALA A 39 20.74 -24.16 -24.27
CA ALA A 39 20.13 -23.16 -25.14
C ALA A 39 20.33 -21.79 -24.48
N ASP A 40 21.38 -21.13 -24.95
CA ASP A 40 21.58 -19.70 -24.95
C ASP A 40 20.27 -18.90 -25.12
N ARG A 41 19.77 -18.27 -24.03
CA ARG A 41 18.88 -17.09 -24.05
C ARG A 41 18.96 -16.32 -22.73
N SER A 42 19.66 -15.18 -22.74
CA SER A 42 19.30 -14.05 -21.91
C SER A 42 17.90 -13.55 -22.30
N THR A 43 16.87 -13.77 -21.49
CA THR A 43 15.53 -13.15 -21.69
C THR A 43 14.80 -13.14 -20.35
N LEU A 44 14.57 -12.04 -19.62
CA LEU A 44 13.68 -10.90 -19.93
C LEU A 44 12.35 -11.23 -20.64
N ALA A 45 12.00 -12.51 -20.81
CA ALA A 45 10.77 -12.91 -21.48
C ALA A 45 10.25 -14.25 -20.95
N ASN A 46 9.51 -14.20 -19.84
CA ASN A 46 8.24 -14.93 -19.90
C ASN A 46 7.44 -14.18 -20.98
N GLY A 47 6.95 -14.84 -22.02
CA GLY A 47 6.25 -14.23 -23.18
C GLY A 47 4.95 -13.47 -22.87
N ALA A 48 4.80 -12.98 -21.64
CA ALA A 48 3.74 -12.11 -21.21
C ALA A 48 3.96 -10.68 -21.73
N VAL A 49 2.89 -10.08 -22.25
CA VAL A 49 2.85 -8.68 -22.69
C VAL A 49 2.29 -7.84 -21.56
N HIS A 50 3.12 -7.00 -20.96
CA HIS A 50 2.72 -6.07 -19.90
C HIS A 50 2.28 -4.74 -20.51
N LEU A 51 0.98 -4.44 -20.47
CA LEU A 51 0.41 -3.17 -20.95
C LEU A 51 0.23 -2.16 -19.80
N SER A 52 0.97 -2.35 -18.69
CA SER A 52 0.91 -1.52 -17.49
C SER A 52 2.29 -1.20 -16.95
N GLY A 53 2.49 0.06 -16.54
CA GLY A 53 3.77 0.53 -16.00
C GLY A 53 4.68 1.11 -17.09
N ASP A 54 5.82 1.65 -16.65
CA ASP A 54 6.78 2.33 -17.52
C ASP A 54 8.05 1.49 -17.73
N GLY A 55 8.12 0.25 -17.26
CA GLY A 55 9.32 -0.60 -17.31
C GLY A 55 8.98 -2.09 -17.40
N LEU A 56 10.01 -2.93 -17.34
CA LEU A 56 9.94 -4.39 -17.49
C LEU A 56 9.34 -5.12 -16.28
N ALA A 57 9.12 -4.43 -15.16
CA ALA A 57 8.55 -4.98 -13.94
C ALA A 57 9.31 -6.22 -13.39
N LEU A 58 10.64 -6.16 -13.40
CA LEU A 58 11.52 -7.23 -12.93
C LEU A 58 11.17 -7.67 -11.50
N THR A 59 11.01 -8.98 -11.30
CA THR A 59 10.89 -9.58 -9.97
C THR A 59 12.20 -9.43 -9.19
N PRO A 60 12.18 -9.53 -7.84
CA PRO A 60 13.41 -9.51 -7.05
C PRO A 60 14.45 -10.56 -7.48
N ARG A 61 13.99 -11.73 -7.94
CA ARG A 61 14.87 -12.78 -8.47
C ARG A 61 15.52 -12.35 -9.78
N GLU A 62 14.74 -11.87 -10.75
CA GLU A 62 15.26 -11.41 -12.04
C GLU A 62 16.21 -10.23 -11.89
N TYR A 63 15.89 -9.29 -10.99
CA TYR A 63 16.78 -8.17 -10.68
C TYR A 63 18.10 -8.65 -10.07
N ALA A 64 18.06 -9.60 -9.13
CA ALA A 64 19.26 -10.17 -8.52
C ALA A 64 20.12 -10.92 -9.55
N THR A 65 19.50 -11.71 -10.44
CA THR A 65 20.18 -12.38 -11.54
C THR A 65 20.82 -11.38 -12.50
N LEU A 66 20.07 -10.35 -12.93
CA LEU A 66 20.60 -9.29 -13.78
C LEU A 66 21.81 -8.62 -13.12
N LEU A 67 21.72 -8.29 -11.83
CA LEU A 67 22.83 -7.66 -11.11
C LEU A 67 24.05 -8.58 -11.04
N HIS A 68 23.85 -9.88 -10.76
CA HIS A 68 24.91 -10.88 -10.79
C HIS A 68 25.60 -10.89 -12.15
N ASP A 69 24.83 -11.03 -13.24
CA ASP A 69 25.35 -11.09 -14.61
C ASP A 69 26.13 -9.83 -14.97
N LEU A 70 25.61 -8.65 -14.63
CA LEU A 70 26.25 -7.36 -14.89
C LEU A 70 27.56 -7.15 -14.14
N THR A 71 27.75 -7.85 -13.01
CA THR A 71 28.99 -7.84 -12.21
C THR A 71 29.94 -8.98 -12.55
N ALA A 72 29.44 -10.08 -13.12
CA ALA A 72 30.28 -11.21 -13.52
C ALA A 72 31.13 -10.90 -14.75
N THR A 73 30.67 -10.00 -15.63
CA THR A 73 31.34 -9.69 -16.91
C THR A 73 32.34 -8.54 -16.87
N ARG A 74 32.38 -7.77 -15.78
CA ARG A 74 33.23 -6.59 -15.63
C ARG A 74 33.37 -6.22 -14.15
N ASP A 75 34.59 -5.88 -13.74
CA ASP A 75 34.85 -5.30 -12.42
C ASP A 75 34.12 -3.96 -12.25
N VAL A 76 33.36 -3.85 -11.15
CA VAL A 76 32.61 -2.65 -10.80
C VAL A 76 33.30 -1.97 -9.63
N ALA A 77 33.79 -0.75 -9.86
CA ALA A 77 34.41 0.05 -8.81
C ALA A 77 33.34 0.50 -7.80
N GLU A 78 33.58 0.25 -6.52
CA GLU A 78 32.65 0.63 -5.45
C GLU A 78 32.67 2.15 -5.23
N ASP A 79 31.49 2.71 -4.99
CA ASP A 79 31.34 4.06 -4.48
C ASP A 79 31.27 4.04 -2.94
N THR A 80 31.66 5.14 -2.30
CA THR A 80 31.48 5.30 -0.85
C THR A 80 30.66 6.55 -0.58
N TYR A 81 29.51 6.38 0.06
CA TYR A 81 28.55 7.46 0.27
C TYR A 81 28.12 8.16 -1.02
N LEU A 82 27.96 7.41 -2.13
CA LEU A 82 27.66 7.92 -3.47
C LEU A 82 28.76 8.83 -4.04
N LEU A 83 30.02 8.61 -3.68
CA LEU A 83 31.19 9.31 -4.22
C LEU A 83 32.16 8.29 -4.86
N GLY A 84 32.69 8.66 -6.02
CA GLY A 84 33.64 7.84 -6.77
C GLY A 84 33.03 6.59 -7.40
N GLY A 85 33.91 5.70 -7.87
CA GLY A 85 33.53 4.38 -8.40
C GLY A 85 32.60 4.44 -9.62
N GLU A 86 31.74 3.43 -9.76
CA GLU A 86 30.77 3.32 -10.85
C GLU A 86 29.74 4.46 -10.82
N VAL A 87 29.44 5.04 -9.64
CA VAL A 87 28.51 6.18 -9.51
C VAL A 87 29.05 7.42 -10.21
N GLU A 88 30.33 7.75 -10.04
CA GLU A 88 30.92 8.92 -10.69
C GLU A 88 30.96 8.76 -12.22
N ALA A 89 31.37 7.59 -12.71
CA ALA A 89 31.38 7.31 -14.15
C ALA A 89 29.96 7.41 -14.75
N PHE A 90 28.96 6.93 -14.00
CA PHE A 90 27.56 7.03 -14.35
C PHE A 90 27.08 8.50 -14.39
N GLU A 91 27.35 9.28 -13.36
CA GLU A 91 27.04 10.72 -13.29
C GLU A 91 27.65 11.49 -14.47
N GLN A 92 28.92 11.27 -14.79
CA GLN A 92 29.59 11.90 -15.93
C GLN A 92 28.93 11.55 -17.27
N ARG A 93 28.51 10.29 -17.44
CA ARG A 93 27.81 9.84 -18.66
C ARG A 93 26.45 10.52 -18.78
N TRP A 94 25.71 10.64 -17.69
CA TRP A 94 24.41 11.31 -17.65
C TRP A 94 24.48 12.82 -17.86
N ALA A 95 25.51 13.48 -17.32
CA ALA A 95 25.78 14.89 -17.56
C ALA A 95 25.93 15.16 -19.07
N ARG A 96 26.75 14.35 -19.76
CA ARG A 96 26.91 14.42 -21.22
C ARG A 96 25.61 14.16 -21.97
N LEU A 97 24.87 13.11 -21.59
CA LEU A 97 23.61 12.72 -22.24
C LEU A 97 22.53 13.82 -22.16
N LEU A 98 22.49 14.55 -21.04
CA LEU A 98 21.52 15.63 -20.81
C LEU A 98 22.06 17.01 -21.21
N GLY A 99 23.29 17.09 -21.74
CA GLY A 99 23.91 18.36 -22.13
C GLY A 99 24.13 19.32 -20.95
N LYS A 100 24.52 18.79 -19.78
CA LYS A 100 24.76 19.57 -18.55
C LYS A 100 26.21 19.45 -18.08
N GLU A 101 26.65 20.43 -17.30
CA GLU A 101 28.03 20.49 -16.80
C GLU A 101 28.35 19.34 -15.83
N THR A 102 27.38 18.95 -15.00
CA THR A 102 27.50 17.84 -14.06
C THR A 102 26.15 17.20 -13.78
N ALA A 103 26.17 16.00 -13.22
CA ALA A 103 25.00 15.29 -12.74
C ALA A 103 25.30 14.62 -11.41
N VAL A 104 24.24 14.39 -10.62
CA VAL A 104 24.32 13.83 -9.28
C VAL A 104 23.27 12.73 -9.16
N PHE A 105 23.69 11.55 -8.72
CA PHE A 105 22.80 10.45 -8.38
C PHE A 105 21.98 10.82 -7.14
N MET A 106 20.68 10.59 -7.20
CA MET A 106 19.75 10.83 -6.10
C MET A 106 19.02 9.53 -5.78
N PRO A 107 18.77 9.18 -4.51
CA PRO A 107 18.01 7.98 -4.16
C PRO A 107 16.58 7.97 -4.70
N SER A 108 15.96 9.15 -4.84
CA SER A 108 14.58 9.31 -5.30
C SER A 108 14.38 10.61 -6.08
N GLY A 109 13.36 10.63 -6.93
CA GLY A 109 12.93 11.82 -7.66
C GLY A 109 12.37 12.92 -6.75
N THR A 110 11.65 12.53 -5.69
CA THR A 110 11.15 13.47 -4.68
C THR A 110 12.28 14.30 -4.08
N LEU A 111 13.38 13.64 -3.69
CA LEU A 111 14.54 14.35 -3.15
C LEU A 111 15.24 15.18 -4.23
N ALA A 112 15.40 14.63 -5.45
CA ALA A 112 16.03 15.34 -6.57
C ALA A 112 15.33 16.67 -6.88
N ASN A 113 14.02 16.64 -7.10
CA ASN A 113 13.21 17.82 -7.39
C ASN A 113 13.29 18.85 -6.25
N GLN A 114 13.09 18.39 -5.01
CA GLN A 114 13.09 19.26 -3.84
C GLN A 114 14.42 19.99 -3.67
N LEU A 115 15.54 19.27 -3.77
CA LEU A 115 16.87 19.86 -3.59
C LEU A 115 17.23 20.79 -4.77
N ALA A 116 16.81 20.46 -5.98
CA ALA A 116 16.98 21.32 -7.15
C ALA A 116 16.28 22.67 -6.95
N VAL A 117 14.97 22.67 -6.63
CA VAL A 117 14.22 23.91 -6.45
C VAL A 117 14.66 24.68 -5.21
N ARG A 118 15.08 24.00 -4.14
CA ARG A 118 15.67 24.64 -2.96
C ARG A 118 16.94 25.41 -3.30
N ALA A 119 17.84 24.79 -4.08
CA ALA A 119 19.08 25.43 -4.49
C ALA A 119 18.82 26.61 -5.44
N LEU A 120 17.93 26.43 -6.42
CA LEU A 120 17.57 27.47 -7.38
C LEU A 120 16.84 28.66 -6.75
N ALA A 121 15.93 28.40 -5.82
CA ALA A 121 15.14 29.45 -5.17
C ALA A 121 15.99 30.33 -4.23
N GLY A 122 17.03 29.76 -3.60
CA GLY A 122 17.87 30.47 -2.64
C GLY A 122 17.04 31.14 -1.55
N ASN A 123 17.16 32.46 -1.43
CA ASN A 123 16.40 33.25 -0.46
C ASN A 123 14.98 33.63 -0.94
N LYS A 124 14.67 33.48 -2.24
CA LYS A 124 13.38 33.80 -2.85
C LYS A 124 12.45 32.59 -2.77
N ARG A 125 11.71 32.47 -1.66
CA ARG A 125 11.03 31.22 -1.25
C ARG A 125 9.83 30.80 -2.11
N ARG A 126 9.35 31.61 -3.07
CA ARG A 126 8.18 31.26 -3.91
C ARG A 126 8.62 30.45 -5.12
N VAL A 127 7.93 29.33 -5.39
CA VAL A 127 8.23 28.44 -6.52
C VAL A 127 6.96 28.18 -7.34
N ILE A 128 6.98 28.48 -8.63
CA ILE A 128 5.86 28.20 -9.55
C ILE A 128 5.88 26.72 -9.96
N VAL A 129 4.72 26.08 -9.97
CA VAL A 129 4.58 24.66 -10.34
C VAL A 129 3.28 24.43 -11.12
N PRO A 130 3.18 23.37 -11.95
CA PRO A 130 1.89 22.93 -12.47
C PRO A 130 1.00 22.41 -11.32
N ASP A 131 -0.30 22.74 -11.34
CA ASP A 131 -1.29 22.32 -10.35
C ASP A 131 -1.40 20.80 -10.24
N MET A 132 -1.15 20.08 -11.35
CA MET A 132 -1.21 18.61 -11.39
C MET A 132 0.17 17.95 -11.29
N SER A 133 1.21 18.69 -10.93
CA SER A 133 2.57 18.15 -10.82
C SER A 133 2.72 17.17 -9.65
N HIS A 134 3.66 16.24 -9.80
CA HIS A 134 4.14 15.35 -8.76
C HIS A 134 4.61 16.14 -7.55
N MET A 135 5.38 17.21 -7.77
CA MET A 135 5.90 18.02 -6.67
C MET A 135 4.79 18.63 -5.80
N TYR A 136 3.70 19.10 -6.41
CA TYR A 136 2.58 19.69 -5.67
C TYR A 136 1.67 18.65 -4.99
N ASN A 137 1.47 17.48 -5.61
CA ASN A 137 0.42 16.54 -5.17
C ASN A 137 0.91 15.25 -4.51
N ASP A 138 2.15 14.84 -4.76
CA ASP A 138 2.63 13.47 -4.50
C ASP A 138 3.88 13.43 -3.58
N THR A 139 4.24 14.56 -2.95
CA THR A 139 5.45 14.65 -2.11
C THR A 139 5.19 14.96 -0.63
N GLY A 140 3.94 14.93 -0.19
CA GLY A 140 3.59 15.19 1.23
C GLY A 140 4.02 16.58 1.70
N ASP A 141 3.86 17.59 0.84
CA ASP A 141 4.25 18.99 1.09
C ASP A 141 5.73 19.15 1.51
N ALA A 142 6.63 18.30 1.00
CA ALA A 142 8.02 18.27 1.42
C ALA A 142 8.78 19.57 1.15
N CYS A 143 8.50 20.27 0.04
CA CYS A 143 9.11 21.56 -0.27
C CYS A 143 8.73 22.63 0.77
N GLN A 144 7.48 22.65 1.20
CA GLN A 144 7.00 23.57 2.22
C GLN A 144 7.54 23.22 3.60
N THR A 145 7.43 21.94 3.97
CA THR A 145 7.74 21.45 5.32
C THR A 145 9.23 21.43 5.60
N LEU A 146 10.03 20.90 4.67
CA LEU A 146 11.46 20.65 4.91
C LEU A 146 12.35 21.73 4.32
N SER A 147 11.87 22.47 3.31
CA SER A 147 12.66 23.50 2.64
C SER A 147 12.16 24.93 2.88
N GLY A 148 11.00 25.10 3.54
CA GLY A 148 10.41 26.42 3.81
C GLY A 148 9.98 27.18 2.55
N LEU A 149 9.81 26.46 1.43
CA LEU A 149 9.37 27.04 0.16
C LEU A 149 7.85 27.21 0.15
N THR A 150 7.33 28.10 -0.67
CA THR A 150 5.89 28.13 -0.96
C THR A 150 5.66 27.84 -2.42
N LEU A 151 4.91 26.78 -2.70
CA LEU A 151 4.51 26.42 -4.05
C LEU A 151 3.33 27.29 -4.50
N LEU A 152 3.41 27.74 -5.76
CA LEU A 152 2.40 28.55 -6.43
C LEU A 152 1.88 27.73 -7.64
N PRO A 153 0.80 26.94 -7.47
CA PRO A 153 0.26 26.13 -8.55
C PRO A 153 -0.37 26.99 -9.65
N LEU A 154 -0.08 26.66 -10.90
CA LEU A 154 -0.63 27.26 -12.12
C LEU A 154 -1.25 26.20 -13.03
N ALA A 155 -2.02 26.64 -14.01
CA ALA A 155 -2.67 25.78 -15.00
C ALA A 155 -3.52 24.67 -14.35
N PRO A 156 -4.61 25.02 -13.63
CA PRO A 156 -5.47 24.03 -13.00
C PRO A 156 -5.95 23.02 -14.03
N LEU A 157 -5.64 21.74 -13.79
CA LEU A 157 -6.04 20.60 -14.63
C LEU A 157 -5.56 20.64 -16.09
N LYS A 158 -4.53 21.44 -16.37
CA LYS A 158 -3.89 21.54 -17.68
C LYS A 158 -2.40 21.26 -17.52
N ALA A 159 -1.76 20.73 -18.57
CA ALA A 159 -0.34 20.47 -18.52
C ALA A 159 0.48 21.78 -18.59
N THR A 160 0.02 22.71 -19.43
CA THR A 160 0.72 23.94 -19.77
C THR A 160 0.18 25.14 -19.01
N TYR A 161 1.05 25.86 -18.31
CA TYR A 161 0.85 27.26 -17.95
C TYR A 161 1.62 28.16 -18.93
N THR A 162 1.13 29.37 -19.15
CA THR A 162 1.71 30.28 -20.15
C THR A 162 2.72 31.25 -19.53
N ARG A 163 3.56 31.87 -20.35
CA ARG A 163 4.40 33.02 -20.02
C ARG A 163 3.55 34.11 -19.39
N ALA A 164 2.36 34.39 -19.92
CA ALA A 164 1.46 35.39 -19.35
C ALA A 164 1.02 35.04 -17.93
N ASP A 165 0.76 33.76 -17.64
CA ASP A 165 0.45 33.31 -16.28
C ASP A 165 1.64 33.53 -15.33
N VAL A 166 2.86 33.22 -15.78
CA VAL A 166 4.09 33.44 -15.02
C VAL A 166 4.33 34.92 -14.77
N GLU A 167 4.20 35.76 -15.80
CA GLU A 167 4.35 37.21 -15.72
C GLU A 167 3.34 37.82 -14.74
N ALA A 168 2.08 37.38 -14.79
CA ALA A 168 1.05 37.82 -13.85
C ALA A 168 1.40 37.46 -12.39
N VAL A 169 1.96 36.26 -12.16
CA VAL A 169 2.44 35.87 -10.81
C VAL A 169 3.59 36.75 -10.37
N VAL A 170 4.62 36.91 -11.22
CA VAL A 170 5.82 37.71 -10.91
C VAL A 170 5.44 39.15 -10.59
N LYS A 171 4.62 39.78 -11.44
CA LYS A 171 4.10 41.14 -11.22
C LYS A 171 3.36 41.24 -9.89
N ARG A 172 2.41 40.34 -9.62
CA ARG A 172 1.61 40.33 -8.37
C ARG A 172 2.50 40.16 -7.14
N THR A 173 3.51 39.30 -7.20
CA THR A 173 4.40 39.04 -6.06
C THR A 173 5.37 40.18 -5.78
N ALA A 174 5.74 40.95 -6.81
CA ALA A 174 6.59 42.12 -6.69
C ALA A 174 5.81 43.38 -6.25
N SER A 175 4.54 43.51 -6.63
CA SER A 175 3.74 44.72 -6.42
C SER A 175 2.86 44.73 -5.15
N GLY A 176 2.98 43.72 -4.27
CA GLY A 176 2.22 43.65 -3.04
C GLY A 176 2.70 44.65 -1.97
N ARG A 177 1.91 44.83 -0.88
CA ARG A 177 2.35 45.59 0.30
C ARG A 177 3.68 45.09 0.87
N VAL A 178 3.96 43.80 0.69
CA VAL A 178 5.23 43.16 1.00
C VAL A 178 5.66 42.38 -0.25
N ALA A 179 6.83 42.72 -0.80
CA ALA A 179 7.39 42.03 -1.95
C ALA A 179 7.81 40.59 -1.56
N THR A 180 7.45 39.61 -2.39
CA THR A 180 7.81 38.20 -2.18
C THR A 180 8.20 37.53 -3.49
N ASP A 181 9.41 37.81 -3.97
CA ASP A 181 9.88 37.37 -5.28
C ASP A 181 9.80 35.86 -5.51
N VAL A 182 9.57 35.50 -6.78
CA VAL A 182 9.67 34.13 -7.28
C VAL A 182 11.13 33.77 -7.44
N GLY A 183 11.55 32.67 -6.81
CA GLY A 183 12.93 32.18 -6.88
C GLY A 183 13.14 31.10 -7.93
N ALA A 184 12.13 30.26 -8.14
CA ALA A 184 12.21 29.20 -9.13
C ALA A 184 10.86 28.90 -9.79
N LEU A 185 10.90 28.21 -10.92
CA LEU A 185 9.75 27.58 -11.53
C LEU A 185 10.07 26.15 -11.97
N VAL A 186 9.04 25.32 -12.01
CA VAL A 186 9.13 23.92 -12.42
C VAL A 186 8.22 23.67 -13.60
N ILE A 187 8.74 23.00 -14.63
CA ILE A 187 7.92 22.32 -15.64
C ILE A 187 8.03 20.83 -15.38
N GLU A 188 6.90 20.13 -15.30
CA GLU A 188 6.85 18.67 -15.39
C GLU A 188 6.39 18.30 -16.79
N SER A 189 7.13 17.45 -17.48
CA SER A 189 6.71 16.95 -18.79
C SER A 189 7.23 15.54 -19.04
N PRO A 190 6.36 14.56 -19.34
CA PRO A 190 4.89 14.60 -19.29
C PRO A 190 4.31 14.51 -17.87
N ILE A 191 3.12 15.08 -17.66
CA ILE A 191 2.44 15.08 -16.35
C ILE A 191 1.64 13.80 -16.13
N ARG A 192 2.05 13.00 -15.15
CA ARG A 192 1.45 11.68 -14.86
C ARG A 192 -0.05 11.79 -14.55
N ARG A 193 -0.44 12.79 -13.77
CA ARG A 193 -1.81 12.99 -13.30
C ARG A 193 -2.77 13.45 -14.40
N LEU A 194 -2.23 13.91 -15.52
CA LEU A 194 -2.96 14.26 -16.75
C LEU A 194 -2.75 13.19 -17.83
N SER A 195 -2.66 11.92 -17.41
CA SER A 195 -2.51 10.78 -18.32
C SER A 195 -1.31 10.91 -19.28
N GLY A 196 -0.21 11.52 -18.83
CA GLY A 196 1.01 11.65 -19.64
C GLY A 196 0.94 12.72 -20.73
N GLU A 197 0.06 13.71 -20.58
CA GLU A 197 0.04 14.94 -21.37
C GLU A 197 1.35 15.72 -21.17
N MET A 198 1.96 16.14 -22.27
CA MET A 198 3.18 16.93 -22.29
C MET A 198 2.88 18.42 -22.09
N PHE A 199 3.83 19.11 -21.47
CA PHE A 199 3.86 20.57 -21.50
C PHE A 199 4.15 21.03 -22.94
N ASP A 200 3.46 22.07 -23.40
CA ASP A 200 3.66 22.64 -24.73
C ASP A 200 5.08 23.16 -24.91
N TRP A 201 5.80 22.69 -25.93
CA TRP A 201 7.23 22.93 -26.02
C TRP A 201 7.57 24.38 -26.35
N ASP A 202 6.85 25.00 -27.28
CA ASP A 202 7.04 26.41 -27.62
C ASP A 202 6.78 27.31 -26.40
N GLU A 203 5.75 26.97 -25.62
CA GLU A 203 5.46 27.66 -24.36
C GLU A 203 6.55 27.45 -23.30
N ALA A 204 7.11 26.24 -23.18
CA ALA A 204 8.22 25.98 -22.28
C ALA A 204 9.44 26.85 -22.62
N GLN A 205 9.73 27.05 -23.91
CA GLN A 205 10.80 27.94 -24.37
C GLN A 205 10.50 29.41 -24.00
N ARG A 206 9.26 29.88 -24.22
CA ARG A 206 8.84 31.24 -23.84
C ARG A 206 8.92 31.49 -22.33
N VAL A 207 8.45 30.53 -21.53
CA VAL A 207 8.45 30.58 -20.06
C VAL A 207 9.88 30.60 -19.52
N THR A 208 10.74 29.72 -20.00
CA THR A 208 12.13 29.63 -19.52
C THR A 208 12.97 30.83 -19.95
N ALA A 209 12.74 31.39 -21.14
CA ALA A 209 13.35 32.65 -21.58
C ALA A 209 12.96 33.81 -20.65
N PHE A 210 11.65 33.97 -20.37
CA PHE A 210 11.16 35.00 -19.46
C PHE A 210 11.73 34.84 -18.04
N ALA A 211 11.79 33.61 -17.52
CA ALA A 211 12.35 33.32 -16.21
C ALA A 211 13.83 33.74 -16.13
N ARG A 212 14.61 33.48 -17.17
CA ARG A 212 16.02 33.89 -17.26
C ARG A 212 16.19 35.40 -17.25
N GLU A 213 15.36 36.14 -18.00
CA GLU A 213 15.34 37.61 -18.02
C GLU A 213 15.09 38.21 -16.62
N HIS A 214 14.38 37.48 -15.75
CA HIS A 214 13.98 37.93 -14.41
C HIS A 214 14.80 37.28 -13.27
N GLY A 215 15.84 36.51 -13.59
CA GLY A 215 16.66 35.83 -12.59
C GLY A 215 15.88 34.82 -11.74
N ILE A 216 14.94 34.11 -12.36
CA ILE A 216 14.17 33.02 -11.76
C ILE A 216 14.78 31.69 -12.23
N GLY A 217 15.14 30.82 -11.28
CA GLY A 217 15.70 29.50 -11.61
C GLY A 217 14.67 28.58 -12.26
N THR A 218 15.12 27.73 -13.18
CA THR A 218 14.26 26.87 -13.98
C THR A 218 14.61 25.39 -13.77
N HIS A 219 13.61 24.59 -13.43
CA HIS A 219 13.77 23.15 -13.20
C HIS A 219 12.82 22.35 -14.08
N LEU A 220 13.33 21.30 -14.72
CA LEU A 220 12.55 20.30 -15.44
C LEU A 220 12.41 19.03 -14.59
N ASP A 221 11.19 18.76 -14.13
CA ASP A 221 10.80 17.42 -13.68
C ASP A 221 10.60 16.55 -14.93
N GLY A 222 11.70 15.94 -15.36
CA GLY A 222 11.82 15.07 -16.52
C GLY A 222 11.73 13.60 -16.15
N ALA A 223 10.91 13.23 -15.14
CA ALA A 223 10.82 11.86 -14.68
C ALA A 223 10.39 10.85 -15.78
N ARG A 224 9.87 11.35 -16.91
CA ARG A 224 9.55 10.61 -18.14
C ARG A 224 10.09 11.28 -19.42
N LEU A 225 11.18 12.03 -19.31
CA LEU A 225 11.76 12.83 -20.41
C LEU A 225 12.09 12.00 -21.65
N PHE A 226 12.68 10.80 -21.48
CA PHE A 226 13.07 9.97 -22.63
C PHE A 226 11.86 9.41 -23.37
N ILE A 227 10.75 9.19 -22.67
CA ILE A 227 9.48 8.85 -23.32
C ILE A 227 9.01 10.04 -24.15
N ALA A 228 8.96 11.25 -23.59
CA ALA A 228 8.60 12.45 -24.36
C ALA A 228 9.50 12.64 -25.59
N SER A 229 10.81 12.44 -25.43
CA SER A 229 11.80 12.50 -26.50
C SER A 229 11.49 11.52 -27.64
N ALA A 230 11.11 10.28 -27.33
CA ALA A 230 10.77 9.29 -28.34
C ALA A 230 9.50 9.66 -29.13
N TYR A 231 8.50 10.27 -28.49
CA TYR A 231 7.25 10.69 -29.13
C TYR A 231 7.39 11.98 -29.96
N THR A 232 8.27 12.88 -29.54
CA THR A 232 8.43 14.20 -30.17
C THR A 232 9.59 14.27 -31.15
N GLY A 233 10.54 13.33 -31.07
CA GLY A 233 11.79 13.38 -31.82
C GLY A 233 12.82 14.39 -31.28
N ILE A 234 12.47 15.19 -30.28
CA ILE A 234 13.37 16.16 -29.63
C ILE A 234 14.30 15.42 -28.68
N ALA A 235 15.61 15.58 -28.83
CA ALA A 235 16.59 14.90 -27.99
C ALA A 235 16.49 15.34 -26.51
N PRO A 236 16.80 14.49 -25.51
CA PRO A 236 16.74 14.85 -24.09
C PRO A 236 17.60 16.08 -23.74
N ALA A 237 18.77 16.23 -24.37
CA ALA A 237 19.64 17.40 -24.19
C ALA A 237 19.00 18.70 -24.71
N GLU A 238 18.25 18.65 -25.80
CA GLU A 238 17.55 19.84 -26.34
C GLU A 238 16.42 20.29 -25.43
N TYR A 239 15.69 19.36 -24.82
CA TYR A 239 14.76 19.69 -23.73
C TYR A 239 15.49 20.32 -22.55
N ALA A 240 16.52 19.65 -22.05
CA ALA A 240 17.23 20.05 -20.85
C ALA A 240 17.92 21.42 -20.99
N LYS A 241 18.42 21.77 -22.18
CA LYS A 241 19.11 23.04 -22.50
C LYS A 241 18.37 24.30 -22.02
N HIS A 242 17.04 24.29 -22.02
CA HIS A 242 16.23 25.44 -21.62
C HIS A 242 16.12 25.64 -20.10
N PHE A 243 16.50 24.63 -19.31
CA PHE A 243 16.38 24.63 -17.85
C PHE A 243 17.74 24.72 -17.17
N ASP A 244 17.81 25.31 -15.98
CA ASP A 244 19.03 25.28 -15.16
C ASP A 244 19.31 23.86 -14.68
N THR A 245 18.28 23.17 -14.20
CA THR A 245 18.40 21.78 -13.71
C THR A 245 17.33 20.88 -14.31
N VAL A 246 17.66 19.60 -14.48
CA VAL A 246 16.74 18.57 -14.96
C VAL A 246 16.87 17.32 -14.10
N TYR A 247 15.73 16.74 -13.72
CA TYR A 247 15.66 15.44 -13.06
C TYR A 247 15.19 14.36 -14.05
N VAL A 248 15.80 13.17 -14.01
CA VAL A 248 15.33 11.96 -14.69
C VAL A 248 15.24 10.77 -13.73
N SER A 249 14.16 9.98 -13.84
CA SER A 249 13.93 8.79 -13.00
C SER A 249 14.68 7.57 -13.52
N LEU A 250 15.27 6.76 -12.62
CA LEU A 250 15.95 5.52 -13.01
C LEU A 250 15.07 4.27 -12.85
N TRP A 251 14.22 4.23 -11.84
CA TRP A 251 13.44 3.01 -11.55
C TRP A 251 12.29 2.71 -12.53
N LYS A 252 11.96 3.65 -13.42
CA LYS A 252 10.86 3.50 -14.39
C LYS A 252 11.32 2.66 -15.58
N TYR A 253 11.62 3.31 -16.70
CA TYR A 253 12.01 2.63 -17.95
C TYR A 253 13.49 2.22 -18.01
N PHE A 254 14.30 2.56 -16.99
CA PHE A 254 15.64 2.00 -16.81
C PHE A 254 15.69 0.87 -15.78
N ASN A 255 14.53 0.43 -15.26
CA ASN A 255 14.35 -0.79 -14.48
C ASN A 255 15.17 -0.92 -13.19
N CYS A 256 15.73 0.18 -12.67
CA CYS A 256 16.47 0.14 -11.41
C CYS A 256 15.53 -0.07 -10.21
N GLY A 257 16.02 -0.68 -9.13
CA GLY A 257 15.25 -0.79 -7.89
C GLY A 257 15.01 0.56 -7.19
N ILE A 258 15.93 1.50 -7.37
CA ILE A 258 15.87 2.87 -6.82
C ILE A 258 16.53 3.86 -7.80
N GLY A 259 16.43 5.15 -7.49
CA GLY A 259 17.34 6.14 -8.05
C GLY A 259 16.73 7.14 -9.02
N ALA A 260 17.46 8.22 -9.15
CA ALA A 260 17.18 9.41 -9.93
C ALA A 260 18.51 10.06 -10.31
N VAL A 261 18.50 10.85 -11.38
CA VAL A 261 19.63 11.69 -11.77
C VAL A 261 19.17 13.14 -11.75
N LEU A 262 19.91 14.00 -11.07
CA LEU A 262 19.75 15.45 -11.13
C LEU A 262 20.94 16.04 -11.87
N ALA A 263 20.72 16.68 -13.02
CA ALA A 263 21.77 17.29 -13.83
C ALA A 263 21.59 18.80 -13.94
N GLY A 264 22.69 19.54 -14.03
CA GLY A 264 22.69 21.01 -13.97
C GLY A 264 24.10 21.60 -13.94
N PRO A 265 24.23 22.91 -13.66
CA PRO A 265 25.52 23.56 -13.59
C PRO A 265 26.26 23.22 -12.29
N ARG A 266 27.59 23.19 -12.35
CA ARG A 266 28.47 22.90 -11.20
C ARG A 266 28.22 23.84 -10.02
N ARG A 267 28.00 25.13 -10.30
CA ARG A 267 27.66 26.15 -9.29
C ARG A 267 26.44 25.79 -8.42
N VAL A 268 25.52 24.96 -8.92
CA VAL A 268 24.33 24.50 -8.18
C VAL A 268 24.55 23.13 -7.55
N LEU A 269 25.29 22.23 -8.22
CA LEU A 269 25.35 20.82 -7.86
C LEU A 269 26.62 20.38 -7.12
N ASP A 270 27.74 21.11 -7.17
CA ASP A 270 28.99 20.68 -6.52
C ASP A 270 28.83 20.57 -4.99
N GLY A 271 28.00 21.42 -4.37
CA GLY A 271 27.68 21.34 -2.94
C GLY A 271 26.58 20.32 -2.59
N MET A 272 26.00 19.64 -3.57
CA MET A 272 24.80 18.81 -3.39
C MET A 272 25.04 17.61 -2.47
N PHE A 273 26.28 17.10 -2.40
CA PHE A 273 26.64 16.04 -1.46
C PHE A 273 26.25 16.38 -0.01
N HIS A 274 26.54 17.60 0.45
CA HIS A 274 26.25 18.01 1.82
C HIS A 274 24.75 18.10 2.07
N VAL A 275 24.01 18.71 1.13
CA VAL A 275 22.57 18.87 1.26
C VAL A 275 21.86 17.52 1.16
N ARG A 276 22.26 16.67 0.21
CA ARG A 276 21.77 15.29 0.10
C ARG A 276 21.96 14.52 1.41
N ARG A 277 23.11 14.70 2.09
CA ARG A 277 23.37 14.10 3.41
C ARG A 277 22.47 14.66 4.51
N MET A 278 22.27 15.98 4.57
CA MET A 278 21.38 16.62 5.56
C MET A 278 19.94 16.10 5.48
N PHE A 279 19.47 15.78 4.28
CA PHE A 279 18.13 15.24 4.04
C PHE A 279 18.07 13.70 4.11
N GLY A 280 19.13 13.05 4.61
CA GLY A 280 19.18 11.59 4.78
C GLY A 280 19.30 10.80 3.47
N GLY A 281 19.66 11.46 2.36
CA GLY A 281 19.77 10.86 1.03
C GLY A 281 21.14 10.31 0.65
N ASN A 282 22.15 10.37 1.53
CA ASN A 282 23.45 9.76 1.25
C ASN A 282 23.42 8.27 1.63
N LEU A 283 23.09 7.43 0.65
CA LEU A 283 23.22 5.97 0.78
C LEU A 283 24.69 5.57 0.94
N ALA A 284 24.95 4.44 1.60
CA ALA A 284 26.32 3.93 1.75
C ALA A 284 26.95 3.56 0.41
N VAL A 285 26.16 2.97 -0.50
CA VAL A 285 26.55 2.60 -1.87
C VAL A 285 25.40 2.87 -2.85
N GLY A 286 25.73 3.17 -4.10
CA GLY A 286 24.80 3.43 -5.20
C GLY A 286 25.12 2.67 -6.49
N TRP A 287 26.28 2.05 -6.58
CA TRP A 287 26.74 1.32 -7.77
C TRP A 287 25.74 0.28 -8.30
N PRO A 288 24.93 -0.46 -7.51
CA PRO A 288 24.01 -1.44 -8.08
C PRO A 288 22.95 -0.78 -8.97
N ALA A 289 22.43 0.38 -8.55
CA ALA A 289 21.46 1.13 -9.31
C ALA A 289 22.10 1.81 -10.53
N ALA A 290 23.32 2.35 -10.37
CA ALA A 290 24.08 2.95 -11.47
C ALA A 290 24.39 1.92 -12.58
N ARG A 291 24.81 0.71 -12.19
CA ARG A 291 25.15 -0.36 -13.13
C ARG A 291 23.94 -0.85 -13.92
N VAL A 292 22.81 -1.09 -13.25
CA VAL A 292 21.56 -1.52 -13.91
C VAL A 292 21.02 -0.43 -14.85
N ALA A 293 21.00 0.84 -14.40
CA ALA A 293 20.57 1.93 -15.26
C ALA A 293 21.50 2.08 -16.47
N GLY A 294 22.81 1.97 -16.25
CA GLY A 294 23.82 2.04 -17.30
C GLY A 294 23.58 0.96 -18.37
N HIS A 295 23.28 -0.27 -17.96
CA HIS A 295 22.93 -1.36 -18.87
C HIS A 295 21.71 -1.03 -19.73
N PHE A 296 20.60 -0.59 -19.12
CA PHE A 296 19.37 -0.31 -19.87
C PHE A 296 19.43 0.97 -20.70
N MET A 297 20.38 1.86 -20.44
CA MET A 297 20.54 3.12 -21.17
C MET A 297 21.20 2.93 -22.53
N GLU A 298 22.07 1.94 -22.71
CA GLU A 298 22.77 1.72 -23.98
C GLU A 298 21.78 1.35 -25.09
N GLY A 299 21.73 2.12 -26.18
CA GLY A 299 20.77 1.95 -27.28
C GLY A 299 19.30 2.26 -26.91
N PHE A 300 19.06 2.89 -25.75
CA PHE A 300 17.72 3.07 -25.22
C PHE A 300 16.80 3.95 -26.08
N GLU A 301 17.31 5.07 -26.60
CA GLU A 301 16.52 5.96 -27.46
C GLU A 301 16.03 5.26 -28.73
N GLY A 302 16.88 4.44 -29.36
CA GLY A 302 16.51 3.61 -30.50
C GLY A 302 15.41 2.61 -30.16
N ARG A 303 15.57 1.89 -29.03
CA ARG A 303 14.54 0.96 -28.54
C ARG A 303 13.22 1.65 -28.25
N LEU A 304 13.23 2.84 -27.65
CA LEU A 304 12.01 3.61 -27.40
C LEU A 304 11.34 4.06 -28.69
N LYS A 305 12.09 4.56 -29.68
CA LYS A 305 11.52 4.91 -31.01
C LYS A 305 10.85 3.70 -31.65
N SER A 306 11.49 2.54 -31.62
CA SER A 306 10.87 1.28 -32.09
C SER A 306 9.62 0.92 -31.29
N ALA A 307 9.63 1.10 -29.96
CA ALA A 307 8.47 0.84 -29.11
C ALA A 307 7.29 1.80 -29.41
N VAL A 308 7.56 3.06 -29.77
CA VAL A 308 6.52 3.99 -30.25
C VAL A 308 5.88 3.43 -31.51
N GLN A 309 6.67 3.04 -32.52
CA GLN A 309 6.13 2.47 -33.76
C GLN A 309 5.30 1.20 -33.52
N VAL A 310 5.79 0.30 -32.66
CA VAL A 310 5.04 -0.91 -32.25
C VAL A 310 3.72 -0.53 -31.58
N SER A 311 3.72 0.50 -30.73
CA SER A 311 2.51 0.98 -30.05
C SER A 311 1.49 1.54 -31.05
N GLU A 312 1.92 2.36 -32.01
CA GLU A 312 1.04 2.92 -33.05
C GLU A 312 0.41 1.83 -33.94
N ASN A 313 1.20 0.82 -34.32
CA ASN A 313 0.69 -0.34 -35.05
C ASN A 313 -0.32 -1.13 -34.21
N PHE A 314 -0.01 -1.37 -32.94
CA PHE A 314 -0.92 -2.06 -32.01
C PHE A 314 -2.25 -1.32 -31.86
N TYR A 315 -2.22 0.02 -31.71
CA TYR A 315 -3.43 0.83 -31.62
C TYR A 315 -4.26 0.78 -32.91
N THR A 316 -3.61 0.81 -34.07
CA THR A 316 -4.28 0.72 -35.37
C THR A 316 -4.99 -0.62 -35.54
N GLU A 317 -4.31 -1.72 -35.20
CA GLU A 317 -4.89 -3.06 -35.33
C GLU A 317 -6.03 -3.31 -34.34
N ILE A 318 -5.87 -2.92 -33.07
CA ILE A 318 -6.91 -3.15 -32.07
C ILE A 318 -8.17 -2.30 -32.34
N ALA A 319 -8.01 -1.12 -32.95
CA ALA A 319 -9.12 -0.25 -33.34
C ALA A 319 -9.99 -0.83 -34.47
N ARG A 320 -9.51 -1.83 -35.22
CA ARG A 320 -10.31 -2.53 -36.26
C ARG A 320 -11.42 -3.39 -35.65
N HIS A 321 -11.29 -3.78 -34.39
CA HIS A 321 -12.31 -4.59 -33.73
C HIS A 321 -13.56 -3.72 -33.45
N PRO A 322 -14.77 -4.15 -33.87
CA PRO A 322 -15.99 -3.31 -33.84
C PRO A 322 -16.43 -2.89 -32.43
N ARG A 323 -15.88 -3.54 -31.40
CA ARG A 323 -16.15 -3.24 -29.99
C ARG A 323 -15.07 -2.42 -29.29
N VAL A 324 -13.99 -2.06 -29.98
CA VAL A 324 -12.86 -1.34 -29.37
C VAL A 324 -12.75 0.03 -30.01
N ARG A 325 -12.73 1.07 -29.17
CA ARG A 325 -12.36 2.43 -29.57
C ARG A 325 -11.10 2.85 -28.83
N VAL A 326 -10.10 3.26 -29.59
CA VAL A 326 -8.84 3.81 -29.09
C VAL A 326 -8.96 5.33 -29.03
N GLU A 327 -8.73 5.93 -27.86
CA GLU A 327 -8.71 7.37 -27.65
C GLU A 327 -7.30 7.81 -27.22
N ARG A 328 -6.64 8.61 -28.06
CA ARG A 328 -5.34 9.20 -27.76
C ARG A 328 -5.50 10.38 -26.81
N ILE A 329 -4.57 10.50 -25.88
CA ILE A 329 -4.47 11.67 -25.00
C ILE A 329 -3.94 12.84 -25.85
N PRO A 330 -4.62 14.01 -25.86
CA PRO A 330 -4.12 15.19 -26.54
C PRO A 330 -2.71 15.54 -26.03
N ASN A 331 -1.77 15.82 -26.94
CA ASN A 331 -0.35 16.04 -26.63
C ASN A 331 0.24 14.97 -25.67
N GLY A 332 -0.24 13.74 -25.75
CA GLY A 332 0.12 12.64 -24.87
C GLY A 332 1.33 11.82 -25.35
N THR A 333 1.78 10.91 -24.50
CA THR A 333 2.90 10.00 -24.78
C THR A 333 2.45 8.54 -24.84
N ASN A 334 3.05 7.66 -24.02
CA ASN A 334 2.87 6.20 -24.05
C ASN A 334 1.55 5.71 -23.41
N LEU A 335 0.64 6.62 -23.08
CA LEU A 335 -0.64 6.32 -22.46
C LEU A 335 -1.79 6.59 -23.43
N THR A 336 -2.66 5.60 -23.56
CA THR A 336 -3.83 5.63 -24.45
C THR A 336 -5.04 5.06 -23.71
N ARG A 337 -6.23 5.59 -23.99
CA ARG A 337 -7.49 5.07 -23.41
C ARG A 337 -8.13 4.09 -24.37
N LEU A 338 -8.42 2.89 -23.87
CA LEU A 338 -9.16 1.88 -24.61
C LEU A 338 -10.59 1.82 -24.07
N HIS A 339 -11.56 2.03 -24.95
CA HIS A 339 -12.99 1.87 -24.66
C HIS A 339 -13.46 0.56 -25.29
N ILE A 340 -14.00 -0.34 -24.48
CA ILE A 340 -14.51 -1.63 -24.96
C ILE A 340 -16.02 -1.68 -24.70
N THR A 341 -16.81 -1.85 -25.75
CA THR A 341 -18.29 -1.90 -25.67
C THR A 341 -18.81 -3.35 -25.62
N GLY A 342 -19.91 -3.59 -24.91
CA GLY A 342 -20.61 -4.89 -24.95
C GLY A 342 -19.91 -6.02 -24.19
N GLY A 343 -19.21 -5.70 -23.10
CA GLY A 343 -18.57 -6.68 -22.22
C GLY A 343 -18.03 -6.05 -20.93
N ASP A 344 -17.69 -6.89 -19.96
CA ASP A 344 -17.05 -6.49 -18.70
C ASP A 344 -15.52 -6.40 -18.90
N LEU A 345 -14.93 -5.23 -18.62
CA LEU A 345 -13.50 -4.97 -18.77
C LEU A 345 -12.62 -5.85 -17.88
N GLU A 346 -13.09 -6.24 -16.69
CA GLU A 346 -12.36 -7.14 -15.79
C GLU A 346 -12.37 -8.57 -16.31
N VAL A 347 -13.49 -9.01 -16.90
CA VAL A 347 -13.56 -10.31 -17.60
C VAL A 347 -12.65 -10.33 -18.81
N ALA A 348 -12.60 -9.24 -19.59
CA ALA A 348 -11.67 -9.10 -20.70
C ALA A 348 -10.20 -9.14 -20.22
N ALA A 349 -9.87 -8.40 -19.17
CA ALA A 349 -8.53 -8.40 -18.57
C ALA A 349 -8.12 -9.79 -18.04
N THR A 350 -9.03 -10.53 -17.41
CA THR A 350 -8.75 -11.89 -16.94
C THR A 350 -8.50 -12.86 -18.10
N ARG A 351 -9.32 -12.78 -19.16
CA ARG A 351 -9.15 -13.62 -20.37
C ARG A 351 -7.87 -13.29 -21.14
N LEU A 352 -7.44 -12.04 -21.11
CA LEU A 352 -6.16 -11.60 -21.68
C LEU A 352 -4.99 -12.07 -20.82
N ALA A 353 -5.11 -12.00 -19.49
CA ALA A 353 -4.09 -12.47 -18.56
C ALA A 353 -3.84 -13.98 -18.69
N GLN A 354 -4.91 -14.79 -18.91
CA GLN A 354 -4.80 -16.22 -19.23
C GLN A 354 -4.02 -16.50 -20.53
N ARG A 355 -3.86 -15.49 -21.41
CA ARG A 355 -3.08 -15.55 -22.64
C ARG A 355 -1.75 -14.80 -22.51
N GLY A 356 -1.33 -14.48 -21.29
CA GLY A 356 -0.10 -13.73 -21.02
C GLY A 356 -0.21 -12.22 -21.28
N ILE A 357 -1.37 -11.66 -21.63
CA ILE A 357 -1.52 -10.21 -21.86
C ILE A 357 -2.09 -9.55 -20.60
N LEU A 358 -1.26 -8.75 -19.94
CA LEU A 358 -1.62 -8.11 -18.68
C LEU A 358 -2.05 -6.67 -18.92
N LEU A 359 -3.35 -6.42 -18.81
CA LEU A 359 -3.91 -5.07 -18.84
C LEU A 359 -3.73 -4.36 -17.50
N PRO A 360 -3.60 -3.01 -17.50
CA PRO A 360 -3.71 -2.23 -16.28
C PRO A 360 -5.12 -2.43 -15.71
N ARG A 361 -5.22 -2.67 -14.39
CA ARG A 361 -6.50 -2.80 -13.69
C ARG A 361 -7.37 -1.56 -13.96
N GLY A 362 -8.65 -1.75 -14.27
CA GLY A 362 -9.55 -0.67 -14.69
C GLY A 362 -9.69 0.41 -13.62
N ASP A 363 -8.98 1.53 -13.77
CA ASP A 363 -9.01 2.64 -12.82
C ASP A 363 -10.17 3.60 -13.17
N THR A 364 -11.39 3.22 -12.79
CA THR A 364 -12.58 4.09 -12.93
C THR A 364 -12.49 5.39 -12.10
N ARG A 365 -11.48 5.55 -11.21
CA ARG A 365 -11.22 6.82 -10.50
C ARG A 365 -10.56 7.87 -11.41
N ARG A 366 -9.61 7.51 -12.27
CA ARG A 366 -8.85 8.52 -13.05
C ARG A 366 -9.72 9.35 -13.98
N ASP A 367 -10.67 8.72 -14.67
CA ASP A 367 -11.63 9.45 -15.50
C ASP A 367 -12.65 10.24 -14.67
N ALA A 368 -13.02 9.74 -13.48
CA ALA A 368 -13.95 10.42 -12.59
C ALA A 368 -13.31 11.61 -11.87
N ASP A 369 -12.03 11.55 -11.48
CA ASP A 369 -11.31 12.65 -10.82
C ASP A 369 -10.96 13.76 -11.81
N VAL A 370 -10.48 13.43 -13.02
CA VAL A 370 -10.25 14.45 -14.07
C VAL A 370 -11.57 15.07 -14.53
N ARG A 371 -12.66 14.29 -14.66
CA ARG A 371 -14.00 14.83 -14.98
C ARG A 371 -14.62 15.63 -13.83
N ARG A 372 -14.50 15.19 -12.56
CA ARG A 372 -15.02 15.93 -11.41
C ARG A 372 -14.28 17.24 -11.17
N GLN A 373 -12.97 17.25 -11.38
CA GLN A 373 -12.18 18.46 -11.22
C GLN A 373 -12.44 19.45 -12.37
N ARG A 374 -12.65 19.00 -13.62
CA ARG A 374 -12.98 19.89 -14.76
C ARG A 374 -14.35 20.56 -14.65
N VAL A 375 -15.26 20.08 -13.81
CA VAL A 375 -16.62 20.60 -13.62
C VAL A 375 -16.69 21.69 -12.53
N LEU A 376 -15.60 21.99 -11.83
CA LEU A 376 -15.55 23.07 -10.83
C LEU A 376 -15.16 24.39 -11.49
N GLU A 377 -16.16 25.24 -11.78
CA GLU A 377 -16.00 26.61 -12.28
C GLU A 377 -15.27 27.53 -11.27
N PRO A 378 -14.60 28.62 -11.70
CA PRO A 378 -13.73 29.45 -10.86
C PRO A 378 -14.40 30.12 -9.64
N HIS A 379 -15.72 30.20 -9.60
CA HIS A 379 -16.46 31.01 -8.63
C HIS A 379 -16.54 30.44 -7.20
N ASP A 380 -16.30 29.14 -7.00
CA ASP A 380 -16.52 28.50 -5.68
C ASP A 380 -15.33 28.60 -4.70
N ARG A 381 -14.19 29.17 -5.11
CA ARG A 381 -12.98 29.19 -4.26
C ARG A 381 -12.90 30.37 -3.27
N HIS A 382 -13.84 31.34 -3.31
CA HIS A 382 -13.82 32.50 -2.40
C HIS A 382 -14.49 32.27 -1.03
N ALA A 383 -15.24 31.18 -0.85
CA ALA A 383 -15.98 30.91 0.39
C ALA A 383 -15.11 30.29 1.51
N ALA A 384 -13.97 29.68 1.19
CA ALA A 384 -13.15 28.93 2.15
C ALA A 384 -12.15 29.78 2.98
N ARG A 385 -12.14 31.11 2.85
CA ARG A 385 -11.17 32.00 3.54
C ARG A 385 -11.72 32.81 4.72
N ARG A 386 -12.98 32.64 5.13
CA ARG A 386 -13.56 33.34 6.31
C ARG A 386 -13.92 32.38 7.43
N CYS A 387 -12.95 31.65 7.99
CA CYS A 387 -13.13 30.87 9.22
C CYS A 387 -11.82 30.75 10.01
N LEU A 388 -11.07 31.84 10.17
CA LEU A 388 -9.95 31.91 11.11
C LEU A 388 -9.85 33.34 11.63
N HIS A 389 -10.70 33.72 12.59
CA HIS A 389 -10.46 34.75 13.62
C HIS A 389 -11.73 34.95 14.46
N ALA A 390 -11.79 34.31 15.63
CA ALA A 390 -12.50 34.83 16.80
C ALA A 390 -12.14 33.96 18.03
N GLY A 391 -11.20 34.44 18.84
CA GLY A 391 -11.04 34.03 20.24
C GLY A 391 -11.99 34.83 21.16
N PRO A 392 -12.17 34.40 22.43
CA PRO A 392 -13.39 34.67 23.20
C PRO A 392 -13.30 35.97 24.01
N ARG A 393 -14.45 36.66 24.19
CA ARG A 393 -14.65 37.63 25.27
C ARG A 393 -16.03 37.51 25.90
N LEU A 394 -16.02 37.61 27.23
CA LEU A 394 -17.11 37.45 28.18
C LEU A 394 -17.93 38.74 28.35
N SER A 395 -19.17 38.51 28.80
CA SER A 395 -20.02 39.35 29.67
C SER A 395 -20.74 40.56 29.06
N GLY A 396 -21.99 40.76 29.53
CA GLY A 396 -22.55 42.12 29.68
C GLY A 396 -23.97 42.33 29.17
N ARG A 397 -24.91 42.21 30.09
CA ARG A 397 -26.34 42.61 30.06
C ARG A 397 -26.69 43.89 29.29
N GLY A 398 -27.92 43.92 28.77
CA GLY A 398 -28.84 45.06 28.99
C GLY A 398 -29.40 45.75 27.75
N ARG A 399 -30.72 45.52 27.50
CA ARG A 399 -31.82 46.47 27.18
C ARG A 399 -31.45 47.86 26.58
N VAL A 400 -32.18 48.54 25.70
CA VAL A 400 -33.51 48.48 25.03
C VAL A 400 -33.62 49.81 24.24
N HIS A 401 -34.56 49.90 23.28
CA HIS A 401 -35.14 51.11 22.62
C HIS A 401 -34.36 51.76 21.46
N ARG A 402 -34.99 52.40 20.46
CA ARG A 402 -36.30 52.29 19.75
C ARG A 402 -36.23 53.38 18.67
N ARG A 403 -36.73 53.10 17.46
CA ARG A 403 -37.51 53.98 16.52
C ARG A 403 -37.19 53.63 15.07
N SER A 404 -38.10 52.96 14.35
CA SER A 404 -39.26 53.50 13.58
C SER A 404 -38.80 54.20 12.30
N ARG A 405 -39.32 53.98 11.08
CA ARG A 405 -40.64 53.62 10.52
C ARG A 405 -40.37 52.95 9.15
N ARG A 406 -41.23 52.16 8.49
CA ARG A 406 -42.65 52.32 8.16
C ARG A 406 -43.27 50.94 7.87
N VAL A 407 -44.56 50.83 8.13
CA VAL A 407 -45.41 49.65 7.93
C VAL A 407 -46.64 50.08 7.12
N GLU A 408 -46.94 49.27 6.10
CA GLU A 408 -48.24 48.89 5.49
C GLU A 408 -49.20 49.89 4.81
N SER A 409 -49.66 49.47 3.63
CA SER A 409 -51.06 49.05 3.37
C SER A 409 -51.04 48.04 2.19
N PHE A 410 -51.28 46.74 2.36
CA PHE A 410 -52.55 46.00 2.52
C PHE A 410 -53.44 45.87 1.25
N ALA A 411 -53.25 44.74 0.57
CA ALA A 411 -54.23 43.79 0.03
C ALA A 411 -55.39 44.22 -0.90
N HIS A 412 -55.30 43.73 -2.15
CA HIS A 412 -56.32 42.88 -2.81
C HIS A 412 -55.63 41.98 -3.85
N ARG A 413 -55.45 40.69 -3.55
CA ARG A 413 -56.20 39.52 -4.07
C ARG A 413 -56.05 39.32 -5.59
N VAL A 414 -55.16 38.42 -5.99
CA VAL A 414 -55.44 36.99 -6.35
C VAL A 414 -55.91 36.87 -7.80
N CYS A 415 -55.08 36.25 -8.67
CA CYS A 415 -55.51 35.19 -9.60
C CYS A 415 -54.50 34.68 -10.64
N VAL A 416 -53.24 35.15 -10.75
CA VAL A 416 -52.35 34.61 -11.82
C VAL A 416 -50.94 34.38 -11.31
N ALA A 417 -50.64 33.15 -10.87
CA ALA A 417 -49.31 32.51 -10.95
C ALA A 417 -49.26 31.17 -10.18
N VAL A 418 -50.16 30.23 -10.46
CA VAL A 418 -50.01 28.82 -10.01
C VAL A 418 -49.35 27.94 -11.10
N GLY A 419 -49.04 28.48 -12.28
CA GLY A 419 -48.57 27.68 -13.42
C GLY A 419 -47.06 27.59 -13.69
N ALA A 420 -46.20 28.36 -13.00
CA ALA A 420 -44.80 28.54 -13.46
C ALA A 420 -43.69 28.30 -12.41
N ILE A 421 -44.02 27.82 -11.20
CA ILE A 421 -43.02 27.48 -10.16
C ILE A 421 -42.92 25.94 -9.93
N ALA A 422 -43.54 25.14 -10.80
CA ALA A 422 -43.49 23.67 -10.70
C ALA A 422 -42.47 22.99 -11.64
N LEU A 423 -41.65 23.73 -12.39
CA LEU A 423 -40.73 23.15 -13.39
C LEU A 423 -39.25 23.52 -13.23
N LEU A 424 -38.82 24.00 -12.06
CA LEU A 424 -37.40 24.29 -11.76
C LEU A 424 -36.89 23.70 -10.43
N ALA A 425 -37.67 22.83 -9.78
CA ALA A 425 -37.26 22.11 -8.58
C ALA A 425 -37.05 20.61 -8.87
N ALA A 426 -36.23 20.27 -9.86
CA ALA A 426 -35.95 18.86 -10.17
C ALA A 426 -34.57 18.58 -10.80
N VAL A 427 -33.51 19.32 -10.46
CA VAL A 427 -32.14 18.77 -10.52
C VAL A 427 -31.26 19.40 -9.42
N ALA A 428 -31.63 19.21 -8.15
CA ALA A 428 -30.60 19.26 -7.11
C ALA A 428 -29.69 18.05 -7.36
N PRO A 429 -28.34 18.18 -7.30
CA PRO A 429 -27.49 17.01 -7.33
C PRO A 429 -27.88 16.17 -6.14
N VAL A 430 -28.48 15.00 -6.37
CA VAL A 430 -28.70 14.02 -5.32
C VAL A 430 -27.31 13.74 -4.76
N ALA A 431 -27.00 14.32 -3.60
CA ALA A 431 -25.79 14.00 -2.87
C ALA A 431 -25.78 12.48 -2.72
N ARG A 432 -24.89 11.82 -3.46
CA ARG A 432 -24.75 10.36 -3.45
C ARG A 432 -24.55 9.98 -1.98
N ALA A 433 -25.49 9.23 -1.44
CA ALA A 433 -25.39 8.69 -0.09
C ALA A 433 -24.08 7.90 0.00
N GLN A 434 -23.21 8.27 0.91
CA GLN A 434 -21.97 7.54 1.18
C GLN A 434 -22.00 7.07 2.62
N GLY A 435 -21.49 5.88 2.89
CA GLY A 435 -21.28 5.43 4.25
C GLY A 435 -20.24 6.29 4.95
N ARG A 436 -20.24 6.27 6.28
CA ARG A 436 -19.27 7.01 7.09
C ARG A 436 -18.65 6.11 8.14
N VAL A 437 -17.43 6.45 8.56
CA VAL A 437 -16.77 5.78 9.67
C VAL A 437 -16.85 6.67 10.91
N VAL A 438 -17.21 6.06 12.04
CA VAL A 438 -17.18 6.67 13.37
C VAL A 438 -16.07 6.01 14.17
N VAL A 439 -15.33 6.81 14.93
CA VAL A 439 -14.34 6.28 15.88
C VAL A 439 -14.89 6.50 17.28
N ASP A 440 -15.27 5.41 17.93
CA ASP A 440 -15.63 5.44 19.35
C ASP A 440 -14.42 5.12 20.22
N THR A 441 -14.41 5.68 21.43
CA THR A 441 -13.45 5.35 22.48
C THR A 441 -14.15 4.49 23.52
N VAL A 442 -13.83 3.19 23.56
CA VAL A 442 -14.47 2.21 24.44
C VAL A 442 -13.56 1.90 25.62
N ARG A 443 -14.03 2.17 26.84
CA ARG A 443 -13.33 1.75 28.07
C ARG A 443 -13.75 0.33 28.44
N ALA A 444 -12.90 -0.64 28.12
CA ALA A 444 -13.18 -2.06 28.34
C ALA A 444 -12.81 -2.51 29.75
N ARG A 445 -13.78 -2.99 30.53
CA ARG A 445 -13.56 -3.52 31.88
C ARG A 445 -12.73 -4.80 31.85
N THR A 446 -12.94 -5.64 30.84
CA THR A 446 -12.18 -6.89 30.65
C THR A 446 -10.69 -6.69 30.39
N LEU A 447 -10.27 -5.48 29.99
CA LEU A 447 -8.88 -5.15 29.71
C LEU A 447 -8.16 -4.46 30.89
N LEU A 448 -8.87 -4.13 31.97
CA LEU A 448 -8.28 -3.54 33.17
C LEU A 448 -7.34 -4.51 33.89
N GLY A 449 -6.26 -3.97 34.46
CA GLY A 449 -5.34 -4.74 35.31
C GLY A 449 -4.46 -5.74 34.55
N ASN A 450 -4.35 -5.62 33.22
CA ASN A 450 -3.41 -6.41 32.45
C ASN A 450 -1.96 -6.10 32.90
N ARG A 451 -1.11 -7.12 32.96
CA ARG A 451 0.22 -7.00 33.59
C ARG A 451 1.25 -6.24 32.77
N VAL A 452 1.01 -6.01 31.49
CA VAL A 452 1.92 -5.20 30.66
C VAL A 452 1.61 -3.71 30.72
N GLY A 453 0.52 -3.31 31.39
CA GLY A 453 0.13 -1.90 31.54
C GLY A 453 -0.50 -1.29 30.29
N ASP A 454 -0.99 -2.12 29.37
CA ASP A 454 -1.68 -1.67 28.17
C ASP A 454 -2.97 -0.90 28.55
N PRO A 455 -3.37 0.13 27.79
CA PRO A 455 -4.58 0.88 28.10
C PRO A 455 -5.83 -0.01 27.96
N ALA A 456 -6.72 0.08 28.94
CA ALA A 456 -8.03 -0.55 28.89
C ALA A 456 -9.03 0.20 27.99
N THR A 457 -8.68 1.43 27.59
CA THR A 457 -9.43 2.24 26.65
C THR A 457 -8.95 1.95 25.23
N ARG A 458 -9.88 1.64 24.31
CA ARG A 458 -9.58 1.26 22.93
C ARG A 458 -10.40 2.06 21.93
N GLU A 459 -9.75 2.45 20.85
CA GLU A 459 -10.44 3.00 19.68
C GLU A 459 -11.15 1.85 18.93
N VAL A 460 -12.38 2.13 18.51
CA VAL A 460 -13.20 1.20 17.72
C VAL A 460 -13.73 1.97 16.51
N TYR A 461 -13.36 1.50 15.32
CA TYR A 461 -13.76 2.10 14.06
C TYR A 461 -15.02 1.38 13.55
N THR A 462 -16.11 2.11 13.40
CA THR A 462 -17.39 1.56 12.96
C THR A 462 -17.81 2.19 11.65
N TYR A 463 -17.83 1.40 10.57
CA TYR A 463 -18.45 1.81 9.31
C TYR A 463 -19.98 1.70 9.43
N LEU A 464 -20.66 2.78 9.05
CA LEU A 464 -22.11 2.90 8.96
C LEU A 464 -22.51 3.02 7.48
N PRO A 465 -23.43 2.17 6.98
CA PRO A 465 -23.83 2.17 5.58
C PRO A 465 -24.63 3.42 5.21
N PRO A 466 -24.72 3.78 3.91
CA PRO A 466 -25.39 5.00 3.44
C PRO A 466 -26.84 5.18 3.94
N SER A 467 -27.61 4.08 4.06
CA SER A 467 -28.99 4.18 4.55
C SER A 467 -29.09 4.39 6.06
N TYR A 468 -28.00 4.24 6.82
CA TYR A 468 -28.03 4.34 8.28
C TYR A 468 -28.63 5.65 8.76
N ASP A 469 -28.18 6.80 8.23
CA ASP A 469 -28.70 8.10 8.65
C ASP A 469 -30.05 8.48 7.99
N ARG A 470 -30.41 7.81 6.88
CA ARG A 470 -31.63 8.10 6.10
C ARG A 470 -32.85 7.31 6.58
N ASP A 471 -32.66 6.05 6.92
CA ASP A 471 -33.68 5.18 7.48
C ASP A 471 -33.41 4.95 8.96
N ARG A 472 -34.10 5.74 9.80
CA ARG A 472 -33.93 5.70 11.25
C ARG A 472 -34.58 4.48 11.90
N THR A 473 -35.38 3.71 11.17
CA THR A 473 -36.12 2.53 11.67
C THR A 473 -35.39 1.23 11.38
N ARG A 474 -34.57 1.21 10.32
CA ARG A 474 -33.81 0.02 9.91
C ARG A 474 -32.73 -0.35 10.91
N HIS A 475 -32.66 -1.65 11.17
CA HIS A 475 -31.59 -2.30 11.93
C HIS A 475 -30.71 -3.09 10.96
N PHE A 476 -29.43 -3.20 11.29
CA PHE A 476 -28.42 -3.70 10.38
C PHE A 476 -27.67 -4.91 10.95
N PRO A 477 -27.32 -5.90 10.11
CA PRO A 477 -26.33 -6.91 10.46
C PRO A 477 -24.98 -6.28 10.80
N VAL A 478 -24.12 -7.01 11.51
CA VAL A 478 -22.82 -6.50 11.97
C VAL A 478 -21.71 -7.50 11.69
N LEU A 479 -20.66 -7.04 11.03
CA LEU A 479 -19.40 -7.74 10.88
C LEU A 479 -18.36 -7.16 11.83
N TYR A 480 -17.76 -8.00 12.68
CA TYR A 480 -16.61 -7.64 13.51
C TYR A 480 -15.34 -8.06 12.77
N LEU A 481 -14.51 -7.09 12.38
CA LEU A 481 -13.34 -7.31 11.54
C LEU A 481 -12.04 -7.03 12.31
N LEU A 482 -11.25 -8.07 12.51
CA LEU A 482 -10.08 -8.08 13.40
C LEU A 482 -8.77 -7.97 12.60
N HIS A 483 -7.96 -6.97 12.93
CA HIS A 483 -6.71 -6.72 12.22
C HIS A 483 -5.58 -7.68 12.64
N GLY A 484 -4.59 -7.80 11.77
CA GLY A 484 -3.39 -8.61 11.98
C GLY A 484 -2.40 -7.98 12.97
N MET A 485 -1.34 -8.73 13.26
CA MET A 485 -0.25 -8.28 14.14
C MET A 485 0.43 -7.04 13.54
N THR A 486 0.82 -6.06 14.37
CA THR A 486 1.47 -4.78 13.99
C THR A 486 0.68 -3.88 13.04
N SER A 487 -0.59 -4.21 12.80
CA SER A 487 -1.48 -3.45 11.91
C SER A 487 -2.47 -2.62 12.73
N HIS A 488 -3.11 -1.66 12.07
CA HIS A 488 -4.10 -0.77 12.66
C HIS A 488 -5.38 -0.71 11.80
N PRO A 489 -6.60 -0.63 12.37
CA PRO A 489 -7.85 -0.53 11.60
C PRO A 489 -7.89 0.60 10.54
N ARG A 490 -7.18 1.70 10.78
CA ARG A 490 -7.04 2.84 9.84
C ARG A 490 -6.46 2.42 8.50
N GLU A 491 -5.60 1.41 8.46
CA GLU A 491 -4.93 1.00 7.23
C GLU A 491 -5.90 0.42 6.18
N TRP A 492 -7.06 -0.08 6.63
CA TRP A 492 -8.18 -0.52 5.78
C TRP A 492 -9.07 0.63 5.31
N LEU A 493 -8.86 1.84 5.81
CA LEU A 493 -9.67 3.03 5.51
C LEU A 493 -8.92 4.02 4.62
N ASP A 494 -7.60 4.10 4.73
CA ASP A 494 -6.76 5.04 3.97
C ASP A 494 -6.04 4.39 2.77
N GLY A 495 -6.16 3.07 2.58
CA GLY A 495 -5.54 2.35 1.49
C GLY A 495 -4.08 1.97 1.72
N SER A 496 -3.50 2.25 2.89
CA SER A 496 -2.12 1.84 3.20
C SER A 496 -1.96 0.32 3.29
N TYR A 497 -3.03 -0.43 3.58
CA TYR A 497 -3.03 -1.88 3.50
C TYR A 497 -3.35 -2.37 2.08
N GLN A 498 -2.33 -2.53 1.24
CA GLN A 498 -2.44 -3.09 -0.12
C GLN A 498 -3.42 -2.33 -1.04
N GLY A 499 -3.68 -1.05 -0.77
CA GLY A 499 -4.65 -0.24 -1.51
C GLY A 499 -6.12 -0.54 -1.18
N PHE A 500 -6.40 -1.31 -0.13
CA PHE A 500 -7.76 -1.66 0.29
C PHE A 500 -8.45 -0.48 0.98
N ASP A 501 -9.67 -0.17 0.52
CA ASP A 501 -10.52 0.90 1.06
C ASP A 501 -11.89 0.27 1.39
N LEU A 502 -12.08 -0.03 2.68
CA LEU A 502 -13.30 -0.66 3.18
C LEU A 502 -14.52 0.19 2.90
N ARG A 503 -14.44 1.52 3.11
CA ARG A 503 -15.58 2.43 2.93
C ARG A 503 -16.07 2.38 1.49
N ARG A 504 -15.16 2.48 0.53
CA ARG A 504 -15.48 2.33 -0.89
C ARG A 504 -16.14 1.00 -1.20
N THR A 505 -15.58 -0.09 -0.67
CA THR A 505 -16.07 -1.44 -1.00
C THR A 505 -17.46 -1.66 -0.44
N MET A 506 -17.68 -1.24 0.80
CA MET A 506 -18.99 -1.29 1.45
C MET A 506 -20.01 -0.38 0.77
N ASP A 507 -19.63 0.83 0.33
CA ASP A 507 -20.48 1.71 -0.47
C ASP A 507 -20.82 1.09 -1.84
N SER A 508 -19.96 0.22 -2.37
CA SER A 508 -20.24 -0.57 -3.58
C SER A 508 -21.26 -1.67 -3.33
N LEU A 509 -21.13 -2.42 -2.23
CA LEU A 509 -22.08 -3.45 -1.82
C LEU A 509 -23.45 -2.85 -1.45
N ALA A 510 -23.47 -1.67 -0.84
CA ALA A 510 -24.69 -0.95 -0.51
C ALA A 510 -25.52 -0.64 -1.77
N ARG A 511 -24.85 -0.32 -2.90
CA ARG A 511 -25.51 -0.07 -4.19
C ARG A 511 -26.15 -1.32 -4.79
N THR A 512 -25.71 -2.51 -4.40
CA THR A 512 -26.33 -3.79 -4.79
C THR A 512 -27.36 -4.28 -3.76
N GLY A 513 -27.78 -3.41 -2.83
CA GLY A 513 -28.81 -3.70 -1.82
C GLY A 513 -28.28 -4.35 -0.54
N SER A 514 -26.98 -4.57 -0.41
CA SER A 514 -26.36 -5.22 0.75
C SER A 514 -25.73 -4.20 1.69
N GLU A 515 -26.36 -3.96 2.84
CA GLU A 515 -25.88 -3.00 3.83
C GLU A 515 -25.75 -3.64 5.22
N PHE A 516 -24.59 -3.48 5.84
CA PHE A 516 -24.29 -3.94 7.20
C PHE A 516 -23.21 -3.06 7.83
N LEU A 517 -23.11 -3.07 9.16
CA LEU A 517 -22.05 -2.37 9.89
C LEU A 517 -20.77 -3.19 9.86
N VAL A 518 -19.63 -2.51 9.84
CA VAL A 518 -18.32 -3.14 10.05
C VAL A 518 -17.64 -2.50 11.24
N VAL A 519 -17.38 -3.29 12.28
CA VAL A 519 -16.78 -2.88 13.55
C VAL A 519 -15.34 -3.39 13.59
N MET A 520 -14.38 -2.47 13.70
CA MET A 520 -12.95 -2.78 13.67
C MET A 520 -12.29 -2.27 14.96
N PRO A 521 -12.12 -3.13 15.98
CA PRO A 521 -11.45 -2.77 17.22
C PRO A 521 -9.94 -2.67 17.03
N HIS A 522 -9.31 -1.68 17.66
CA HIS A 522 -7.84 -1.57 17.69
C HIS A 522 -7.25 -2.41 18.84
N ALA A 523 -6.48 -3.42 18.48
CA ALA A 523 -5.93 -4.45 19.37
C ALA A 523 -4.39 -4.57 19.30
N ASP A 524 -3.68 -3.55 18.80
CA ASP A 524 -2.22 -3.51 18.84
C ASP A 524 -1.69 -3.16 20.24
N ASN A 525 -0.44 -3.52 20.50
CA ASN A 525 0.31 -3.19 21.71
C ASN A 525 1.83 -3.22 21.48
N SER A 526 2.62 -2.98 22.53
CA SER A 526 4.09 -2.94 22.46
C SER A 526 4.75 -4.27 22.00
N TYR A 527 4.01 -5.38 22.01
CA TYR A 527 4.46 -6.68 21.51
C TYR A 527 3.97 -6.99 20.09
N GLY A 528 3.28 -6.04 19.45
CA GLY A 528 2.72 -6.13 18.12
C GLY A 528 1.32 -6.74 18.06
N GLY A 529 0.69 -7.06 19.19
CA GLY A 529 -0.67 -7.57 19.23
C GLY A 529 -0.97 -8.51 20.37
N THR A 530 -2.26 -8.85 20.51
CA THR A 530 -2.81 -9.50 21.71
C THR A 530 -3.20 -10.97 21.49
N PHE A 531 -3.16 -11.42 20.22
CA PHE A 531 -3.76 -12.69 19.76
C PHE A 531 -5.26 -12.85 20.07
N TYR A 532 -5.93 -11.78 20.52
CA TYR A 532 -7.35 -11.77 20.84
C TYR A 532 -7.78 -12.87 21.86
N VAL A 533 -6.88 -13.27 22.75
CA VAL A 533 -7.15 -14.28 23.78
C VAL A 533 -7.32 -13.66 25.15
N ASN A 534 -7.95 -14.41 26.06
CA ASN A 534 -7.93 -14.07 27.47
C ASN A 534 -6.56 -14.35 28.09
N SER A 535 -5.79 -13.28 28.29
CA SER A 535 -4.44 -13.34 28.85
C SER A 535 -4.33 -12.54 30.15
N VAL A 536 -3.61 -13.08 31.12
CA VAL A 536 -3.21 -12.32 32.31
C VAL A 536 -2.22 -11.19 31.93
N ALA A 537 -1.44 -11.37 30.86
CA ALA A 537 -0.49 -10.37 30.40
C ALA A 537 -1.18 -9.22 29.67
N PHE A 538 -2.00 -9.53 28.66
CA PHE A 538 -2.59 -8.53 27.73
C PHE A 538 -4.04 -8.13 28.04
N GLY A 539 -4.69 -8.76 29.02
CA GLY A 539 -6.09 -8.54 29.34
C GLY A 539 -7.01 -9.57 28.67
N ARG A 540 -8.30 -9.52 29.00
CA ARG A 540 -9.31 -10.48 28.53
C ARG A 540 -9.91 -10.08 27.18
N TRP A 541 -9.12 -10.22 26.11
CA TRP A 541 -9.52 -9.80 24.77
C TRP A 541 -10.64 -10.65 24.15
N ASP A 542 -10.69 -11.95 24.45
CA ASP A 542 -11.76 -12.83 23.96
C ASP A 542 -13.12 -12.31 24.47
N ASP A 543 -13.21 -12.05 25.77
CA ASP A 543 -14.42 -11.49 26.38
C ASP A 543 -14.72 -10.04 25.98
N PHE A 544 -13.67 -9.24 25.76
CA PHE A 544 -13.85 -7.89 25.23
C PHE A 544 -14.55 -7.95 23.88
N ILE A 545 -14.02 -8.70 22.91
CA ILE A 545 -14.59 -8.76 21.57
C ILE A 545 -15.93 -9.50 21.56
N GLY A 546 -16.02 -10.66 22.21
CA GLY A 546 -17.16 -11.55 22.12
C GLY A 546 -18.38 -11.18 22.99
N ARG A 547 -18.21 -10.27 23.96
CA ARG A 547 -19.29 -9.83 24.86
C ARG A 547 -19.35 -8.33 25.06
N GLU A 548 -18.29 -7.72 25.58
CA GLU A 548 -18.35 -6.32 26.04
C GLU A 548 -18.48 -5.33 24.87
N LEU A 549 -17.66 -5.49 23.83
CA LEU A 549 -17.72 -4.70 22.61
C LEU A 549 -19.04 -4.90 21.88
N VAL A 550 -19.52 -6.15 21.82
CA VAL A 550 -20.82 -6.47 21.22
C VAL A 550 -21.95 -5.73 21.93
N GLY A 551 -21.98 -5.79 23.27
CA GLY A 551 -22.97 -5.06 24.07
C GLY A 551 -22.87 -3.54 23.89
N TYR A 552 -21.65 -3.00 23.78
CA TYR A 552 -21.43 -1.59 23.48
C TYR A 552 -22.02 -1.20 22.12
N ILE A 553 -21.74 -1.98 21.08
CA ILE A 553 -22.22 -1.71 19.72
C ILE A 553 -23.76 -1.83 19.65
N ASP A 554 -24.35 -2.85 20.29
CA ASP A 554 -25.82 -3.02 20.32
C ASP A 554 -26.58 -1.97 21.13
N GLY A 555 -25.90 -1.37 22.11
CA GLY A 555 -26.45 -0.29 22.92
C GLY A 555 -26.36 1.07 22.22
N ARG A 556 -25.43 1.23 21.28
CA ARG A 556 -25.13 2.51 20.63
C ARG A 556 -25.62 2.60 19.18
N TYR A 557 -25.65 1.49 18.46
CA TYR A 557 -25.99 1.44 17.04
C TYR A 557 -27.24 0.56 16.79
N ARG A 558 -28.00 0.85 15.73
CA ARG A 558 -29.15 0.04 15.29
C ARG A 558 -28.71 -1.28 14.67
N THR A 559 -28.48 -2.28 15.52
CA THR A 559 -28.03 -3.61 15.11
C THR A 559 -29.14 -4.65 15.14
N MET A 560 -29.05 -5.65 14.27
CA MET A 560 -29.84 -6.88 14.40
C MET A 560 -29.17 -7.78 15.44
N ARG A 561 -29.88 -8.04 16.55
CA ARG A 561 -29.29 -8.67 17.73
C ARG A 561 -29.18 -10.19 17.66
N ASP A 562 -29.94 -10.82 16.77
CA ASP A 562 -29.87 -12.25 16.52
C ASP A 562 -28.50 -12.62 15.94
N ARG A 563 -27.89 -13.69 16.49
CA ARG A 563 -26.56 -14.17 16.12
C ARG A 563 -26.37 -14.45 14.63
N ARG A 564 -27.44 -14.80 13.91
CA ARG A 564 -27.42 -15.05 12.45
C ARG A 564 -27.06 -13.80 11.65
N HIS A 565 -27.26 -12.62 12.24
CA HIS A 565 -26.91 -11.32 11.67
C HIS A 565 -25.58 -10.77 12.22
N ARG A 566 -24.79 -11.62 12.90
CA ARG A 566 -23.47 -11.28 13.42
C ARG A 566 -22.39 -12.19 12.85
N GLY A 567 -21.45 -11.56 12.18
CA GLY A 567 -20.26 -12.18 11.62
C GLY A 567 -19.00 -11.73 12.33
N ILE A 568 -17.98 -12.57 12.32
CA ILE A 568 -16.63 -12.20 12.76
C ILE A 568 -15.61 -12.63 11.71
N ALA A 569 -14.62 -11.80 11.45
CA ALA A 569 -13.59 -12.09 10.46
C ALA A 569 -12.26 -11.43 10.82
N GLY A 570 -11.19 -11.83 10.14
CA GLY A 570 -9.91 -11.15 10.30
C GLY A 570 -8.80 -11.75 9.45
N GLN A 571 -7.66 -11.07 9.42
CA GLN A 571 -6.46 -11.47 8.68
C GLN A 571 -5.29 -11.78 9.64
N SER A 572 -4.50 -12.83 9.36
CA SER A 572 -3.32 -13.21 10.16
C SER A 572 -3.67 -13.46 11.64
N MET A 573 -3.11 -12.67 12.57
CA MET A 573 -3.50 -12.69 13.99
C MET A 573 -5.01 -12.45 14.20
N GLY A 574 -5.63 -11.61 13.37
CA GLY A 574 -7.07 -11.39 13.38
C GLY A 574 -7.86 -12.60 12.87
N GLY A 575 -7.31 -13.35 11.92
CA GLY A 575 -7.91 -14.61 11.46
C GLY A 575 -7.87 -15.70 12.55
N PHE A 576 -6.75 -15.79 13.28
CA PHE A 576 -6.66 -16.58 14.51
C PHE A 576 -7.72 -16.13 15.53
N GLY A 577 -7.80 -14.82 15.78
CA GLY A 577 -8.75 -14.23 16.72
C GLY A 577 -10.20 -14.55 16.35
N ALA A 578 -10.57 -14.44 15.08
CA ALA A 578 -11.91 -14.72 14.60
C ALA A 578 -12.33 -16.17 14.86
N LEU A 579 -11.44 -17.14 14.55
CA LEU A 579 -11.68 -18.57 14.83
C LEU A 579 -11.71 -18.88 16.33
N SER A 580 -10.83 -18.26 17.10
CA SER A 580 -10.74 -18.46 18.55
C SER A 580 -11.97 -17.89 19.29
N ILE A 581 -12.36 -16.67 18.98
CA ILE A 581 -13.49 -15.97 19.61
C ILE A 581 -14.81 -16.64 19.25
N ILE A 582 -15.04 -17.00 17.98
CA ILE A 582 -16.31 -17.62 17.60
C ILE A 582 -16.51 -18.98 18.28
N GLN A 583 -15.43 -19.71 18.55
CA GLN A 583 -15.51 -20.95 19.33
C GLN A 583 -15.90 -20.69 20.80
N SER A 584 -15.45 -19.60 21.41
CA SER A 584 -15.85 -19.18 22.77
C SER A 584 -17.25 -18.55 22.82
N HIS A 585 -17.69 -17.97 21.71
CA HIS A 585 -18.87 -17.10 21.61
C HIS A 585 -19.80 -17.52 20.46
N SER A 586 -20.00 -18.83 20.30
CA SER A 586 -20.90 -19.39 19.30
C SER A 586 -22.38 -19.12 19.57
N ALA A 587 -22.74 -18.53 20.72
CA ALA A 587 -24.07 -17.95 20.94
C ALA A 587 -24.17 -16.52 20.37
N THR A 588 -23.04 -15.83 20.17
CA THR A 588 -22.98 -14.43 19.72
C THR A 588 -22.81 -14.30 18.20
N PHE A 589 -21.95 -15.10 17.58
CA PHE A 589 -21.63 -15.00 16.14
C PHE A 589 -21.92 -16.29 15.40
N ALA A 590 -22.58 -16.21 14.26
CA ALA A 590 -22.97 -17.40 13.50
C ALA A 590 -22.09 -17.70 12.29
N ASN A 591 -21.37 -16.69 11.79
CA ASN A 591 -20.56 -16.82 10.58
C ASN A 591 -19.13 -16.33 10.85
N VAL A 592 -18.14 -17.10 10.40
CA VAL A 592 -16.71 -16.72 10.48
C VAL A 592 -16.04 -16.77 9.12
N TYR A 593 -15.18 -15.78 8.86
CA TYR A 593 -14.25 -15.78 7.74
C TYR A 593 -12.82 -15.50 8.23
N ALA A 594 -11.90 -16.44 8.06
CA ALA A 594 -10.51 -16.29 8.50
C ALA A 594 -9.55 -16.23 7.31
N MET A 595 -8.87 -15.09 7.12
CA MET A 595 -7.88 -14.90 6.06
C MET A 595 -6.47 -15.15 6.58
N SER A 596 -5.72 -16.01 5.91
CA SER A 596 -4.35 -16.43 6.24
C SER A 596 -4.12 -16.58 7.76
N PRO A 597 -4.97 -17.32 8.50
CA PRO A 597 -4.92 -17.32 9.95
C PRO A 597 -3.63 -18.01 10.42
N CYS A 598 -2.78 -17.26 11.12
CA CYS A 598 -1.56 -17.82 11.68
C CYS A 598 -1.87 -18.74 12.85
N CYS A 599 -0.94 -19.66 13.10
CA CYS A 599 -0.70 -20.15 14.44
C CYS A 599 -1.86 -20.99 15.01
N LEU A 600 -2.59 -21.69 14.14
CA LEU A 600 -3.73 -22.52 14.54
C LEU A 600 -3.33 -23.78 15.32
N THR A 601 -2.08 -24.21 15.17
CA THR A 601 -1.42 -25.33 15.87
C THR A 601 0.09 -25.11 15.88
N LEU A 602 0.82 -25.90 16.66
CA LEU A 602 2.30 -25.88 16.72
C LEU A 602 2.88 -26.76 15.62
N ALA A 603 3.03 -26.22 14.41
CA ALA A 603 3.56 -26.91 13.24
C ALA A 603 4.47 -26.00 12.39
N ALA A 604 5.22 -26.60 11.47
CA ALA A 604 6.19 -25.90 10.60
C ALA A 604 7.18 -25.02 11.38
N ASP A 605 7.18 -23.71 11.15
CA ASP A 605 8.04 -22.75 11.87
C ASP A 605 7.71 -22.64 13.36
N LEU A 606 6.51 -23.07 13.80
CA LEU A 606 6.13 -23.20 15.20
C LEU A 606 6.30 -24.63 15.75
N ALA A 607 6.82 -25.57 14.95
CA ALA A 607 7.07 -26.94 15.39
C ALA A 607 8.21 -26.99 16.44
N PRO A 608 8.25 -28.04 17.27
CA PRO A 608 9.38 -28.29 18.15
C PRO A 608 10.70 -28.29 17.35
N ALA A 609 11.74 -27.70 17.94
CA ALA A 609 13.10 -27.66 17.37
C ALA A 609 13.26 -26.93 16.02
N SER A 610 12.22 -26.23 15.52
CA SER A 610 12.40 -25.40 14.32
C SER A 610 13.49 -24.33 14.55
N PRO A 611 14.21 -23.89 13.50
CA PRO A 611 15.21 -22.83 13.65
C PRO A 611 14.63 -21.57 14.31
N LEU A 612 13.40 -21.21 13.95
CA LEU A 612 12.68 -20.10 14.54
C LEU A 612 12.43 -20.32 16.04
N TRP A 613 11.95 -21.51 16.40
CA TRP A 613 11.66 -21.86 17.78
C TRP A 613 12.92 -21.85 18.66
N LEU A 614 14.02 -22.40 18.14
CA LEU A 614 15.32 -22.39 18.81
C LEU A 614 15.85 -20.96 18.99
N ALA A 615 15.73 -20.11 17.96
CA ALA A 615 16.11 -18.70 18.07
C ALA A 615 15.26 -17.97 19.11
N ALA A 616 13.93 -18.15 19.08
CA ALA A 616 13.01 -17.51 20.03
C ALA A 616 13.25 -17.96 21.48
N SER A 617 13.63 -19.23 21.69
CA SER A 617 13.94 -19.76 23.03
C SER A 617 15.19 -19.14 23.67
N ARG A 618 16.06 -18.51 22.88
CA ARG A 618 17.29 -17.86 23.32
C ARG A 618 17.14 -16.34 23.51
N LEU A 619 15.97 -15.78 23.19
CA LEU A 619 15.72 -14.35 23.34
C LEU A 619 15.65 -13.99 24.83
N ALA A 620 16.53 -13.09 25.26
CA ALA A 620 16.42 -12.49 26.58
C ALA A 620 15.17 -11.61 26.65
N PRO A 621 14.52 -11.47 27.82
CA PRO A 621 13.28 -10.70 27.97
C PRO A 621 13.34 -9.24 27.47
N ALA A 622 14.52 -8.62 27.47
CA ALA A 622 14.72 -7.23 27.01
C ALA A 622 15.10 -7.12 25.53
N THR A 623 15.47 -8.21 24.86
CA THR A 623 15.93 -8.16 23.46
C THR A 623 14.74 -8.02 22.51
N PRO A 624 14.69 -7.02 21.61
CA PRO A 624 13.62 -6.90 20.62
C PRO A 624 13.68 -8.07 19.59
N PRO A 625 12.54 -8.53 19.06
CA PRO A 625 12.53 -9.57 18.03
C PRO A 625 13.12 -9.04 16.72
N ARG A 626 13.95 -9.84 16.05
CA ARG A 626 14.64 -9.49 14.80
C ARG A 626 13.84 -9.84 13.55
N THR A 627 12.99 -10.86 13.67
CA THR A 627 12.16 -11.37 12.57
C THR A 627 10.68 -11.35 12.94
N THR A 628 9.81 -11.38 11.92
CA THR A 628 8.35 -11.51 12.12
C THR A 628 8.00 -12.78 12.90
N GLY A 629 8.66 -13.91 12.59
CA GLY A 629 8.46 -15.16 13.32
C GLY A 629 8.84 -15.05 14.80
N GLU A 630 9.96 -14.39 15.14
CA GLU A 630 10.38 -14.21 16.53
C GLU A 630 9.35 -13.38 17.31
N ARG A 631 8.79 -12.36 16.64
CA ARG A 631 7.71 -11.53 17.20
C ARG A 631 6.46 -12.37 17.47
N ILE A 632 6.05 -13.22 16.52
CA ILE A 632 4.91 -14.14 16.67
C ILE A 632 5.11 -15.05 17.89
N VAL A 633 6.22 -15.78 17.95
CA VAL A 633 6.49 -16.73 19.05
C VAL A 633 6.52 -16.01 20.41
N ARG A 634 7.12 -14.82 20.45
CA ARG A 634 7.19 -14.01 21.67
C ARG A 634 5.82 -13.52 22.13
N ALA A 635 5.02 -12.95 21.24
CA ALA A 635 3.68 -12.48 21.56
C ALA A 635 2.78 -13.64 22.00
N MET A 636 2.85 -14.80 21.33
CA MET A 636 2.13 -16.02 21.75
C MET A 636 2.57 -16.50 23.13
N ALA A 637 3.87 -16.54 23.41
CA ALA A 637 4.36 -17.00 24.71
C ALA A 637 3.89 -16.10 25.86
N ILE A 638 3.91 -14.78 25.66
CA ILE A 638 3.40 -13.82 26.65
C ILE A 638 1.89 -13.91 26.77
N ALA A 639 1.16 -14.08 25.66
CA ALA A 639 -0.29 -14.20 25.67
C ALA A 639 -0.75 -15.48 26.39
N PHE A 640 -0.16 -16.63 26.04
CA PHE A 640 -0.69 -17.96 26.38
C PHE A 640 -0.13 -18.50 27.70
N ALA A 641 1.14 -18.22 28.00
CA ALA A 641 1.80 -18.69 29.21
C ALA A 641 2.84 -17.68 29.72
N PRO A 642 2.44 -16.49 30.19
CA PRO A 642 3.41 -15.49 30.62
C PRO A 642 4.20 -15.95 31.85
N SER A 643 5.50 -15.65 31.88
CA SER A 643 6.33 -15.70 33.08
C SER A 643 6.75 -14.29 33.47
N PHE A 644 6.54 -13.94 34.74
CA PHE A 644 6.93 -12.64 35.31
C PHE A 644 8.14 -12.77 36.26
N ARG A 645 8.82 -13.92 36.24
CA ARG A 645 10.05 -14.12 37.02
C ARG A 645 11.20 -13.40 36.35
N ARG A 646 11.99 -12.63 37.11
CA ARG A 646 13.21 -11.98 36.61
C ARG A 646 14.14 -13.02 35.99
N GLY A 647 14.61 -12.77 34.77
CA GLY A 647 15.54 -13.64 34.05
C GLY A 647 14.94 -14.92 33.45
N ALA A 648 13.64 -15.18 33.63
CA ALA A 648 13.00 -16.34 32.99
C ALA A 648 12.69 -16.00 31.52
N PRO A 649 13.29 -16.72 30.54
CA PRO A 649 12.92 -16.57 29.15
C PRO A 649 11.44 -16.97 28.95
N LEU A 650 10.89 -16.59 27.80
CA LEU A 650 9.53 -16.92 27.35
C LEU A 650 9.13 -18.35 27.73
N VAL A 651 7.90 -18.57 28.21
CA VAL A 651 7.46 -19.93 28.58
C VAL A 651 6.99 -20.66 27.34
N LEU A 652 7.91 -21.45 26.77
CA LEU A 652 7.68 -22.21 25.56
C LEU A 652 7.32 -23.67 25.88
N PRO A 653 6.39 -24.29 25.12
CA PRO A 653 6.02 -25.70 25.31
C PRO A 653 7.14 -26.69 25.00
N TYR A 654 8.17 -26.26 24.26
CA TYR A 654 9.35 -27.06 23.94
C TYR A 654 10.61 -26.27 24.28
N MET A 655 11.52 -26.89 25.02
CA MET A 655 12.80 -26.28 25.44
C MET A 655 13.98 -27.07 24.87
N PRO A 656 15.03 -26.39 24.36
CA PRO A 656 16.25 -27.06 23.93
C PRO A 656 16.89 -27.88 25.07
N ARG A 657 17.42 -29.05 24.73
CA ARG A 657 18.35 -29.87 25.53
C ARG A 657 19.50 -30.31 24.62
N ALA A 658 20.64 -30.71 25.19
CA ALA A 658 21.81 -31.13 24.42
C ALA A 658 21.42 -32.12 23.29
N GLY A 659 21.49 -31.66 22.03
CA GLY A 659 21.13 -32.41 20.83
C GLY A 659 19.64 -32.68 20.55
N THR A 660 18.70 -32.28 21.43
CA THR A 660 17.25 -32.60 21.30
C THR A 660 16.33 -31.49 21.84
N THR A 661 15.00 -31.65 21.74
CA THR A 661 14.04 -30.79 22.44
C THR A 661 13.22 -31.58 23.44
N ARG A 662 13.08 -31.04 24.66
CA ARG A 662 12.16 -31.57 25.66
C ARG A 662 10.82 -30.85 25.58
N GLU A 663 9.75 -31.61 25.45
CA GLU A 663 8.40 -31.10 25.69
C GLU A 663 8.17 -30.83 27.18
N VAL A 664 7.71 -29.62 27.50
CA VAL A 664 7.22 -29.23 28.81
C VAL A 664 5.71 -29.44 28.83
N ARG A 665 5.28 -30.68 29.12
CA ARG A 665 3.87 -31.12 29.03
C ARG A 665 2.88 -30.15 29.69
N ALA A 666 3.21 -29.59 30.86
CA ALA A 666 2.35 -28.63 31.54
C ALA A 666 2.14 -27.35 30.71
N VAL A 667 3.20 -26.80 30.09
CA VAL A 667 3.13 -25.63 29.22
C VAL A 667 2.42 -25.97 27.91
N ARG A 668 2.68 -27.15 27.33
CA ARG A 668 1.99 -27.61 26.11
C ARG A 668 0.49 -27.72 26.32
N ARG A 669 0.05 -28.22 27.48
CA ARG A 669 -1.36 -28.21 27.89
C ARG A 669 -1.91 -26.79 28.00
N THR A 670 -1.16 -25.85 28.60
CA THR A 670 -1.57 -24.45 28.71
C THR A 670 -1.74 -23.79 27.34
N TRP A 671 -0.74 -23.87 26.46
CA TRP A 671 -0.85 -23.33 25.10
C TRP A 671 -1.98 -23.97 24.29
N GLY A 672 -2.17 -25.28 24.46
CA GLY A 672 -3.26 -26.01 23.83
C GLY A 672 -4.65 -25.46 24.19
N ARG A 673 -4.81 -24.73 25.30
CA ARG A 673 -6.08 -24.06 25.67
C ARG A 673 -6.45 -22.93 24.71
N PHE A 674 -5.49 -22.36 24.00
CA PHE A 674 -5.67 -21.21 23.11
C PHE A 674 -5.70 -21.60 21.63
N LEU A 675 -4.95 -22.63 21.24
CA LEU A 675 -4.82 -23.04 19.84
C LEU A 675 -6.13 -23.61 19.27
N PRO A 676 -6.69 -23.05 18.18
CA PRO A 676 -7.97 -23.49 17.61
C PRO A 676 -8.05 -24.98 17.27
N VAL A 677 -6.97 -25.61 16.76
CA VAL A 677 -6.97 -27.06 16.47
C VAL A 677 -7.14 -27.88 17.75
N ASP A 678 -6.35 -27.57 18.78
CA ASP A 678 -6.43 -28.24 20.08
C ASP A 678 -7.78 -28.01 20.78
N ARG A 679 -8.33 -26.80 20.66
CA ARG A 679 -9.65 -26.45 21.23
C ARG A 679 -10.77 -27.21 20.53
N LEU A 680 -10.78 -27.22 19.20
CA LEU A 680 -11.76 -27.96 18.40
C LEU A 680 -11.74 -29.46 18.68
N ALA A 681 -10.54 -30.04 18.85
CA ALA A 681 -10.40 -31.45 19.20
C ALA A 681 -10.96 -31.79 20.59
N ARG A 682 -10.94 -30.84 21.54
CA ARG A 682 -11.51 -31.04 22.88
C ARG A 682 -13.01 -30.85 22.93
N ASP A 683 -13.52 -29.83 22.24
CA ASP A 683 -14.94 -29.53 22.21
C ASP A 683 -15.36 -28.92 20.85
N PRO A 684 -15.95 -29.74 19.96
CA PRO A 684 -16.45 -29.28 18.67
C PRO A 684 -17.88 -28.74 18.73
N VAL A 685 -18.60 -28.88 19.86
CA VAL A 685 -20.04 -28.53 19.94
C VAL A 685 -20.29 -27.05 19.60
N PRO A 686 -19.54 -26.07 20.14
CA PRO A 686 -19.75 -24.67 19.78
C PRO A 686 -19.56 -24.39 18.29
N VAL A 687 -18.60 -25.07 17.65
CA VAL A 687 -18.25 -24.85 16.23
C VAL A 687 -19.26 -25.53 15.30
N ARG A 688 -19.89 -26.63 15.74
CA ARG A 688 -20.96 -27.30 15.00
C ARG A 688 -22.22 -26.45 14.87
N ALA A 689 -22.45 -25.54 15.83
CA ALA A 689 -23.61 -24.63 15.83
C ALA A 689 -23.44 -23.38 14.95
N LEU A 690 -22.38 -23.32 14.13
CA LEU A 690 -22.11 -22.19 13.23
C LEU A 690 -22.81 -22.38 11.89
N CYS A 691 -23.33 -21.28 11.33
CA CYS A 691 -23.95 -21.25 10.00
C CYS A 691 -22.94 -21.42 8.87
N GLY A 692 -21.70 -20.94 9.08
CA GLY A 692 -20.71 -20.85 8.01
C GLY A 692 -19.30 -20.57 8.51
N ILE A 693 -18.37 -21.35 7.99
CA ILE A 693 -16.94 -21.27 8.29
C ILE A 693 -16.20 -21.21 6.95
N VAL A 694 -15.55 -20.08 6.69
CA VAL A 694 -14.68 -19.91 5.51
C VAL A 694 -13.27 -19.58 5.97
N ILE A 695 -12.30 -20.26 5.38
CA ILE A 695 -10.87 -20.03 5.65
C ILE A 695 -10.17 -19.90 4.31
N ASP A 696 -9.34 -18.89 4.12
CA ASP A 696 -8.46 -18.81 2.96
C ASP A 696 -7.00 -18.61 3.36
N TYR A 697 -6.09 -18.98 2.46
CA TYR A 697 -4.66 -18.76 2.64
C TYR A 697 -3.90 -18.81 1.31
N GLY A 698 -2.78 -18.08 1.23
CA GLY A 698 -1.86 -18.15 0.11
C GLY A 698 -1.01 -19.41 0.13
N THR A 699 -0.83 -20.10 -1.00
CA THR A 699 -0.01 -21.31 -1.09
C THR A 699 1.48 -21.05 -0.86
N SER A 700 1.93 -19.82 -1.07
CA SER A 700 3.31 -19.35 -0.87
C SER A 700 3.43 -18.42 0.35
N ASP A 701 2.59 -18.62 1.36
CA ASP A 701 2.61 -17.84 2.60
C ASP A 701 3.98 -17.95 3.31
N GLN A 702 4.58 -16.81 3.61
CA GLN A 702 5.90 -16.70 4.25
C GLN A 702 5.86 -17.10 5.73
N VAL A 703 4.69 -17.13 6.36
CA VAL A 703 4.47 -17.69 7.69
C VAL A 703 4.17 -19.17 7.51
N ALA A 704 5.20 -20.01 7.58
CA ALA A 704 5.12 -21.42 7.17
C ALA A 704 4.07 -22.24 7.96
N SER A 705 3.73 -21.81 9.18
CA SER A 705 2.64 -22.41 9.98
C SER A 705 1.24 -22.10 9.45
N VAL A 706 1.01 -21.08 8.62
CA VAL A 706 -0.33 -20.76 8.09
C VAL A 706 -0.85 -21.90 7.21
N PRO A 707 -0.18 -22.32 6.11
CA PRO A 707 -0.72 -23.37 5.25
C PRO A 707 -0.91 -24.70 5.99
N VAL A 708 0.06 -25.06 6.84
CA VAL A 708 0.02 -26.32 7.61
C VAL A 708 -1.07 -26.26 8.69
N GLY A 709 -1.22 -25.12 9.37
CA GLY A 709 -2.23 -24.91 10.40
C GLY A 709 -3.65 -24.92 9.85
N VAL A 710 -3.88 -24.28 8.70
CA VAL A 710 -5.18 -24.31 8.02
C VAL A 710 -5.56 -25.74 7.63
N ARG A 711 -4.63 -26.50 7.04
CA ARG A 711 -4.87 -27.92 6.73
C ARG A 711 -5.16 -28.75 7.97
N ALA A 712 -4.44 -28.53 9.07
CA ALA A 712 -4.68 -29.23 10.33
C ALA A 712 -6.06 -28.90 10.93
N TYR A 713 -6.48 -27.64 10.87
CA TYR A 713 -7.79 -27.21 11.35
C TYR A 713 -8.93 -27.72 10.48
N SER A 714 -8.78 -27.67 9.15
CA SER A 714 -9.72 -28.28 8.21
C SER A 714 -9.89 -29.77 8.46
N ALA A 715 -8.79 -30.52 8.62
CA ALA A 715 -8.86 -31.94 8.96
C ALA A 715 -9.56 -32.20 10.31
N ALA A 716 -9.39 -31.32 11.29
CA ALA A 716 -10.11 -31.41 12.56
C ALA A 716 -11.61 -31.13 12.41
N LEU A 717 -12.02 -30.17 11.58
CA LEU A 717 -13.42 -29.91 11.25
C LEU A 717 -14.05 -31.09 10.50
N GLN A 718 -13.32 -31.68 9.54
CA GLN A 718 -13.76 -32.88 8.82
C GLN A 718 -13.99 -34.06 9.77
N ARG A 719 -13.05 -34.34 10.68
CA ARG A 719 -13.22 -35.40 11.70
C ARG A 719 -14.41 -35.14 12.63
N ALA A 720 -14.72 -33.87 12.90
CA ALA A 720 -15.88 -33.49 13.70
C ALA A 720 -17.19 -33.50 12.89
N GLY A 721 -17.16 -33.73 11.57
CA GLY A 721 -18.34 -33.68 10.71
C GLY A 721 -18.92 -32.27 10.56
N ILE A 722 -18.06 -31.23 10.58
CA ILE A 722 -18.46 -29.83 10.50
C ILE A 722 -18.21 -29.31 9.08
N ALA A 723 -19.28 -28.81 8.44
CA ALA A 723 -19.20 -28.20 7.11
C ALA A 723 -18.41 -26.89 7.15
N HIS A 724 -17.49 -26.74 6.20
CA HIS A 724 -16.64 -25.55 6.08
C HIS A 724 -16.07 -25.45 4.66
N THR A 725 -15.57 -24.27 4.32
CA THR A 725 -14.88 -24.01 3.06
C THR A 725 -13.43 -23.59 3.34
N VAL A 726 -12.50 -24.21 2.61
CA VAL A 726 -11.10 -23.79 2.58
C VAL A 726 -10.74 -23.40 1.16
N GLU A 727 -10.20 -22.20 0.98
CA GLU A 727 -9.74 -21.70 -0.32
C GLU A 727 -8.24 -21.42 -0.26
N ALA A 728 -7.45 -22.26 -0.91
CA ALA A 728 -6.04 -21.97 -1.16
C ALA A 728 -5.92 -21.18 -2.47
N TYR A 729 -5.08 -20.14 -2.50
CA TYR A 729 -4.86 -19.33 -3.69
C TYR A 729 -3.37 -19.10 -3.96
N ASP A 730 -3.02 -18.84 -5.22
CA ASP A 730 -1.66 -18.46 -5.60
C ASP A 730 -1.34 -17.05 -5.07
N GLY A 731 -0.45 -16.99 -4.08
CA GLY A 731 -0.10 -15.78 -3.35
C GLY A 731 0.60 -16.08 -2.02
N GLY A 732 1.02 -15.01 -1.36
CA GLY A 732 1.64 -15.02 -0.04
C GLY A 732 0.70 -14.55 1.08
N HIS A 733 1.30 -14.10 2.18
CA HIS A 733 0.57 -13.77 3.41
C HIS A 733 -0.36 -12.55 3.28
N VAL A 734 0.04 -11.54 2.48
CA VAL A 734 -0.64 -10.23 2.39
C VAL A 734 -0.81 -9.68 0.97
N ASP A 735 -0.08 -10.20 -0.02
CA ASP A 735 0.01 -9.66 -1.39
C ASP A 735 -1.32 -9.66 -2.18
N LYS A 736 -2.27 -10.49 -1.77
CA LYS A 736 -3.65 -10.53 -2.31
C LYS A 736 -4.70 -10.02 -1.34
N ALA A 737 -4.34 -9.49 -0.17
CA ALA A 737 -5.30 -9.20 0.89
C ALA A 737 -6.44 -8.27 0.44
N ARG A 738 -6.15 -7.25 -0.37
CA ARG A 738 -7.18 -6.38 -0.97
C ARG A 738 -8.20 -7.18 -1.78
N ASP A 739 -7.74 -8.03 -2.68
CA ASP A 739 -8.60 -8.85 -3.53
C ASP A 739 -9.47 -9.79 -2.68
N ARG A 740 -8.87 -10.45 -1.69
CA ARG A 740 -9.58 -11.30 -0.73
C ARG A 740 -10.64 -10.54 0.06
N PHE A 741 -10.36 -9.32 0.53
CA PHE A 741 -11.38 -8.48 1.18
C PHE A 741 -12.51 -8.09 0.23
N GLU A 742 -12.18 -7.56 -0.94
CA GLU A 742 -13.15 -6.95 -1.87
C GLU A 742 -14.02 -7.99 -2.58
N ARG A 743 -13.46 -9.16 -2.94
CA ARG A 743 -14.12 -10.15 -3.79
C ARG A 743 -14.60 -11.40 -3.04
N HIS A 744 -14.05 -11.67 -1.86
CA HIS A 744 -14.36 -12.91 -1.11
C HIS A 744 -15.01 -12.62 0.24
N LEU A 745 -14.31 -11.96 1.16
CA LEU A 745 -14.76 -11.78 2.55
C LEU A 745 -16.01 -10.91 2.67
N LEU A 746 -15.99 -9.68 2.13
CA LEU A 746 -17.13 -8.78 2.26
C LEU A 746 -18.35 -9.26 1.44
N PRO A 747 -18.19 -9.77 0.21
CA PRO A 747 -19.30 -10.40 -0.51
C PRO A 747 -19.85 -11.65 0.17
N TYR A 748 -19.02 -12.44 0.87
CA TYR A 748 -19.51 -13.56 1.68
C TYR A 748 -20.48 -13.08 2.76
N PHE A 749 -20.13 -12.05 3.53
CA PHE A 749 -21.02 -11.49 4.55
C PHE A 749 -22.28 -10.85 3.98
N ALA A 750 -22.17 -10.15 2.84
CA ALA A 750 -23.33 -9.64 2.11
C ALA A 750 -24.33 -10.77 1.79
N ARG A 751 -23.84 -11.91 1.29
CA ARG A 751 -24.69 -13.08 0.97
C ARG A 751 -25.30 -13.73 2.21
N VAL A 752 -24.51 -14.00 3.26
CA VAL A 752 -25.04 -14.71 4.44
C VAL A 752 -26.02 -13.86 5.24
N PHE A 753 -25.83 -12.52 5.27
CA PHE A 753 -26.76 -11.61 5.93
C PHE A 753 -28.04 -11.35 5.11
N ALA A 754 -28.00 -11.49 3.78
CA ALA A 754 -29.22 -11.45 2.97
C ALA A 754 -30.07 -12.72 3.16
N ASN A 755 -29.43 -13.88 3.34
CA ASN A 755 -30.08 -15.18 3.43
C ASN A 755 -30.46 -15.62 4.85
N SER A 756 -30.09 -14.85 5.88
CA SER A 756 -30.35 -15.21 7.29
C SER A 756 -31.84 -15.20 7.65
N ALA A 757 -32.70 -14.55 6.85
CA ALA A 757 -34.14 -14.54 7.02
C ALA A 757 -34.83 -15.83 6.52
N THR A 758 -34.19 -16.61 5.64
CA THR A 758 -34.84 -17.72 4.90
C THR A 758 -34.31 -19.10 5.24
N ARG A 759 -33.30 -19.22 6.11
CA ARG A 759 -32.77 -20.51 6.60
C ARG A 759 -33.17 -20.78 8.05
N PRO A 760 -34.28 -21.50 8.30
CA PRO A 760 -34.49 -22.15 9.58
C PRO A 760 -33.45 -23.28 9.69
N GLY A 761 -32.58 -23.26 10.70
CA GLY A 761 -31.55 -24.28 10.87
C GLY A 761 -30.18 -23.94 10.30
N CYS A 762 -29.71 -22.70 10.50
CA CYS A 762 -28.51 -22.71 11.35
C CYS A 762 -28.95 -23.20 12.74
#